data_AF-A0A8X7BS31-F1
#
_entry.id   AF-A0A8X7BS31-F1
#
_cell.length_a   1.000
_cell.length_b   1.000
_cell.length_c   1.000
_cell.angle_alpha   90.00
_cell.angle_beta   90.00
_cell.angle_gamma   90.00
#
_symmetry.space_group_name_H-M   'P 1'
#
loop_
_entity.id
_entity.type
_entity.pdbx_description
1 polymer ?
#
loop_
_entity_poly.entity_id
_entity_poly.type
_entity_poly.pdbx_seq_one_letter_code
_entity_poly.pdbx_strand_id
1 'polypeptide(L)'
;MNNRAWFYSLNDTGTELLYDREYLSTVRSLYLNSDYASALIDGKIQLHMIDEPNMPCMERESRIFPDPDQRNTVITCHALTNDFLIFGTDMDSSLLSIPNFSSNVTHVLWNHSTLYKGIFIAFDDAKANSFIYICDSLEGSKVEHLHSFARNDLYPTLLVEEELTYLTPTGKTSAVPVPGHQLDVYGYTQDPNQLDNNFQTAIRLQRFDQAYVLASLMKSDKHWNELAKAALYSLDIEAASRIFQKLGTASKVFILDEIKEVEDTKLLAGHIAEFFFKNYELAQNLYLSSSKPSAALEMRKNLFQWDFALKLATTLSPMEVPLISKEYAEQLEFTGDIPAALSNYEKGLQIESSDDYLVKKQISLCKAGIARTSIRSGDYRRGISIAEEINDPVLYQECASILEEMKVTSDAAMLYEKGGFVDNAATLYIKLKNWRKVKELLPGISSPKILAQYAKAQESDANYTEAAKAYENAFEYADAIRIYLDNLGDPDSAVRIVKTSNSVEGARMVATFFQRHNDSASAIKFLVISNCLNEALQMAQDTDNMEVYADAIGEDREPSDFINIAVYYEGKRNYLLAGKYFTLAQRFKKAVKLLLDVSGQDEDRAIELAIQAAGQAKDEQITKQLVSHIMGETDGTVKDLQHIYHLYISLGQIKEAARIAVIMASAEQNSGTYKKAKLLLLGMYAKLKEKGMKIPIGMSHSLMLLHSYSLAKLHMQRGDHMKSARMLIRVSNNLNKFPRHDVQILTTTVFECQKAGLYISAHKSAVMLMRPEYRSKLDPKYKRKIENIVRKYQKNEEEEINTPCPYCEVDVPQTNLYCEHCKYSLPYCIITGYHLINNGVALCPKCQFPGMLSEFSRSLTIDKTCPMCLSEISSSELIEVEKVHPENFDEEDTTLSTTNKNDA
;
A
#
# COMPACT_ATOMS: atom_id res chain seq x y z
N MET A 1 -36.55 80.95 -24.50
CA MET A 1 -35.60 81.59 -23.56
C MET A 1 -34.43 80.64 -23.46
N ASN A 2 -33.28 81.04 -23.99
CA ASN A 2 -32.08 80.22 -23.93
C ASN A 2 -31.41 80.42 -22.57
N ASN A 3 -30.81 79.38 -22.02
CA ASN A 3 -30.09 79.47 -20.75
C ASN A 3 -28.69 80.02 -21.02
N ARG A 4 -28.19 80.89 -20.14
CA ARG A 4 -26.85 81.48 -20.26
C ARG A 4 -26.05 81.15 -19.02
N ALA A 5 -24.86 80.59 -19.19
CA ALA A 5 -23.93 80.28 -18.11
C ALA A 5 -22.70 81.19 -18.20
N TRP A 6 -22.22 81.66 -17.04
CA TRP A 6 -21.01 82.47 -16.91
C TRP A 6 -19.94 81.63 -16.21
N PHE A 7 -18.77 81.53 -16.82
CA PHE A 7 -17.64 80.77 -16.29
C PHE A 7 -16.62 81.74 -15.68
N TYR A 8 -16.27 81.50 -14.42
CA TYR A 8 -15.35 82.33 -13.65
C TYR A 8 -14.13 81.52 -13.24
N SER A 9 -12.95 82.12 -13.33
CA SER A 9 -11.73 81.62 -12.70
C SER A 9 -11.66 82.10 -11.26
N LEU A 10 -11.31 81.19 -10.35
CA LEU A 10 -11.13 81.44 -8.91
C LEU A 10 -9.63 81.44 -8.60
N ASN A 11 -9.05 82.63 -8.45
CA ASN A 11 -7.65 82.83 -8.10
C ASN A 11 -7.51 83.36 -6.66
N ASP A 12 -6.33 83.25 -6.06
CA ASP A 12 -6.04 83.75 -4.70
C ASP A 12 -6.33 85.25 -4.50
N THR A 13 -6.41 86.01 -5.60
CA THR A 13 -6.63 87.47 -5.62
C THR A 13 -8.06 87.88 -5.96
N GLY A 14 -8.96 86.95 -6.29
CA GLY A 14 -10.36 87.22 -6.61
C GLY A 14 -10.94 86.35 -7.73
N THR A 15 -12.18 86.66 -8.12
CA THR A 15 -12.91 85.97 -9.20
C THR A 15 -12.83 86.76 -10.52
N GLU A 16 -12.37 86.13 -11.58
CA GLU A 16 -12.28 86.72 -12.93
C GLU A 16 -13.26 86.03 -13.88
N LEU A 17 -14.06 86.79 -14.64
CA LEU A 17 -14.96 86.22 -15.65
C LEU A 17 -14.13 85.79 -16.87
N LEU A 18 -14.15 84.51 -17.21
CA LEU A 18 -13.46 83.97 -18.39
C LEU A 18 -14.28 84.21 -19.65
N TYR A 19 -15.48 83.62 -19.71
CA TYR A 19 -16.41 83.78 -20.83
C TYR A 19 -17.84 83.42 -20.39
N ASP A 20 -18.81 83.71 -21.25
CA ASP A 20 -20.19 83.29 -21.10
C ASP A 20 -20.65 82.45 -22.31
N ARG A 21 -21.55 81.49 -22.06
CA ARG A 21 -22.05 80.56 -23.10
C ARG A 21 -23.55 80.42 -23.04
N GLU A 22 -24.17 80.38 -24.22
CA GLU A 22 -25.60 80.19 -24.39
C GLU A 22 -25.91 78.72 -24.74
N TYR A 23 -26.87 78.14 -24.03
CA TYR A 23 -27.39 76.80 -24.25
C TYR A 23 -28.78 76.89 -24.89
N LEU A 24 -28.95 76.20 -26.03
CA LEU A 24 -30.10 76.31 -26.93
C LEU A 24 -31.37 75.59 -26.45
N SER A 25 -31.36 74.95 -25.28
CA SER A 25 -32.55 74.36 -24.64
C SER A 25 -32.39 74.36 -23.11
N THR A 26 -33.32 73.72 -22.39
CA THR A 26 -33.37 73.67 -20.92
C THR A 26 -32.18 72.88 -20.39
N VAL A 27 -31.32 73.55 -19.62
CA VAL A 27 -30.20 72.89 -18.93
C VAL A 27 -30.73 72.19 -17.70
N ARG A 28 -30.64 70.86 -17.67
CA ARG A 28 -31.06 70.03 -16.53
C ARG A 28 -29.96 69.93 -15.46
N SER A 29 -28.71 69.84 -15.89
CA SER A 29 -27.53 69.80 -15.02
C SER A 29 -26.30 70.32 -15.75
N LEU A 30 -25.34 70.86 -15.00
CA LEU A 30 -24.06 71.36 -15.49
C LEU A 30 -22.94 70.86 -14.55
N TYR A 31 -21.89 70.25 -15.11
CA TYR A 31 -20.68 69.88 -14.37
C TYR A 31 -19.45 70.42 -15.07
N LEU A 32 -18.43 70.81 -14.31
CA LEU A 32 -17.18 71.35 -14.82
C LEU A 32 -15.96 70.72 -14.11
N ASN A 33 -14.85 70.62 -14.84
CA ASN A 33 -13.52 70.36 -14.29
C ASN A 33 -12.60 71.57 -14.59
N SER A 34 -11.28 71.43 -14.49
CA SER A 34 -10.33 72.51 -14.81
C SER A 34 -10.43 73.01 -16.25
N ASP A 35 -10.75 72.13 -17.20
CA ASP A 35 -10.53 72.36 -18.63
C ASP A 35 -11.82 72.25 -19.48
N TYR A 36 -12.87 71.60 -18.97
CA TYR A 36 -14.10 71.24 -19.66
C TYR A 36 -15.34 71.48 -18.81
N ALA A 37 -16.45 71.78 -19.48
CA ALA A 37 -17.79 71.83 -18.94
C ALA A 37 -18.74 70.93 -19.75
N SER A 38 -19.65 70.27 -19.05
CA SER A 38 -20.64 69.33 -19.59
C SER A 38 -22.04 69.76 -19.18
N ALA A 39 -22.91 70.00 -20.17
CA ALA A 39 -24.29 70.43 -19.96
C ALA A 39 -25.27 69.38 -20.46
N LEU A 40 -26.18 68.90 -19.61
CA LEU A 40 -27.27 68.01 -20.01
C LEU A 40 -28.48 68.84 -20.45
N ILE A 41 -28.84 68.71 -21.72
CA ILE A 41 -29.82 69.53 -22.42
C ILE A 41 -30.71 68.61 -23.25
N ASP A 42 -32.01 68.55 -22.96
CA ASP A 42 -33.00 67.73 -23.69
C ASP A 42 -32.56 66.27 -23.92
N GLY A 43 -31.98 65.64 -22.89
CA GLY A 43 -31.55 64.25 -22.96
C GLY A 43 -30.25 64.02 -23.76
N LYS A 44 -29.50 65.09 -24.03
CA LYS A 44 -28.17 65.06 -24.67
C LYS A 44 -27.15 65.82 -23.85
N ILE A 45 -25.91 65.36 -23.81
CA ILE A 45 -24.83 66.09 -23.16
C ILE A 45 -24.05 66.87 -24.19
N GLN A 46 -23.90 68.16 -23.98
CA GLN A 46 -22.94 68.99 -24.69
C GLN A 46 -21.69 69.17 -23.83
N LEU A 47 -20.59 68.50 -24.19
CA LEU A 47 -19.26 68.67 -23.60
C LEU A 47 -18.50 69.73 -24.39
N HIS A 48 -17.83 70.66 -23.71
CA HIS A 48 -16.99 71.67 -24.34
C HIS A 48 -15.87 72.14 -23.42
N MET A 49 -14.80 72.68 -23.97
CA MET A 49 -13.71 73.27 -23.17
C MET A 49 -14.14 74.58 -22.46
N ILE A 50 -13.43 74.89 -21.39
CA ILE A 50 -13.45 76.17 -20.67
C ILE A 50 -12.27 76.99 -21.18
N ASP A 51 -12.54 77.95 -22.06
CA ASP A 51 -11.50 78.73 -22.73
C ASP A 51 -10.81 79.74 -21.79
N GLU A 52 -9.47 79.82 -21.83
CA GLU A 52 -8.70 80.92 -21.28
C GLU A 52 -8.63 82.11 -22.27
N PRO A 53 -8.61 83.37 -21.79
CA PRO A 53 -8.83 84.56 -22.61
C PRO A 53 -7.80 84.83 -23.74
N ASN A 54 -6.75 84.02 -23.91
CA ASN A 54 -5.65 84.28 -24.85
C ASN A 54 -5.40 83.21 -25.94
N MET A 55 -6.30 82.24 -26.16
CA MET A 55 -6.15 81.27 -27.26
C MET A 55 -6.97 81.65 -28.51
N PRO A 56 -6.34 81.79 -29.70
CA PRO A 56 -7.04 82.12 -30.93
C PRO A 56 -7.87 80.93 -31.43
N CYS A 57 -9.16 81.21 -31.60
CA CYS A 57 -10.23 80.36 -32.14
C CYS A 57 -9.77 79.26 -33.12
N MET A 58 -9.75 78.02 -32.67
CA MET A 58 -10.07 76.88 -33.52
C MET A 58 -11.47 76.39 -33.15
N GLU A 59 -12.39 76.42 -34.10
CA GLU A 59 -13.58 75.58 -34.03
C GLU A 59 -13.15 74.12 -33.75
N ARG A 60 -13.86 73.44 -32.83
CA ARG A 60 -13.67 72.06 -32.30
C ARG A 60 -12.94 72.10 -30.95
N GLU A 61 -13.61 71.89 -29.82
CA GLU A 61 -13.97 70.54 -29.30
C GLU A 61 -15.30 70.54 -28.52
N SER A 62 -16.39 71.09 -29.08
CA SER A 62 -17.72 70.80 -28.52
C SER A 62 -18.23 69.46 -29.06
N ARG A 63 -18.46 68.47 -28.21
CA ARG A 63 -19.04 67.18 -28.60
C ARG A 63 -20.42 67.01 -27.96
N ILE A 64 -21.37 66.50 -28.74
CA ILE A 64 -22.71 66.19 -28.27
C ILE A 64 -22.84 64.66 -28.16
N PHE A 65 -23.25 64.19 -27.00
CA PHE A 65 -23.60 62.80 -26.74
C PHE A 65 -25.12 62.67 -26.58
N PRO A 66 -25.74 61.56 -27.00
CA PRO A 66 -25.11 60.40 -27.62
C PRO A 66 -24.75 60.67 -29.09
N ASP A 67 -23.81 59.89 -29.65
CA ASP A 67 -23.37 60.04 -31.04
C ASP A 67 -24.57 59.85 -32.01
N PRO A 68 -24.57 60.48 -33.19
CA PRO A 68 -25.72 60.50 -34.11
C PRO A 68 -26.19 59.11 -34.63
N ASP A 69 -25.43 58.05 -34.37
CA ASP A 69 -25.79 56.66 -34.68
C ASP A 69 -26.70 56.02 -33.60
N GLN A 70 -26.73 56.59 -32.38
CA GLN A 70 -27.51 56.11 -31.23
C GLN A 70 -28.82 56.91 -31.05
N ARG A 71 -29.56 57.13 -32.14
CA ARG A 71 -30.70 58.08 -32.21
C ARG A 71 -31.86 57.85 -31.25
N ASN A 72 -31.97 56.66 -30.64
CA ASN A 72 -33.04 56.28 -29.72
C ASN A 72 -32.61 56.23 -28.25
N THR A 73 -31.40 56.70 -27.91
CA THR A 73 -30.93 56.75 -26.52
C THR A 73 -31.14 58.14 -25.94
N VAL A 74 -31.69 58.20 -24.74
CA VAL A 74 -31.87 59.43 -23.96
C VAL A 74 -30.92 59.38 -22.78
N ILE A 75 -30.06 60.39 -22.66
CA ILE A 75 -29.18 60.51 -21.49
C ILE A 75 -29.99 61.04 -20.31
N THR A 76 -29.98 60.31 -19.21
CA THR A 76 -30.76 60.62 -18.01
C THR A 76 -29.96 61.38 -16.96
N CYS A 77 -28.65 61.13 -16.87
CA CYS A 77 -27.73 61.76 -15.93
C CYS A 77 -26.28 61.77 -16.48
N HIS A 78 -25.44 62.64 -15.91
CA HIS A 78 -24.02 62.73 -16.26
C HIS A 78 -23.16 63.22 -15.10
N ALA A 79 -21.86 62.98 -15.19
CA ALA A 79 -20.83 63.50 -14.30
C ALA A 79 -19.53 63.71 -15.09
N LEU A 80 -18.71 64.68 -14.69
CA LEU A 80 -17.44 64.98 -15.35
C LEU A 80 -16.29 64.85 -14.34
N THR A 81 -15.31 64.01 -14.65
CA THR A 81 -14.05 63.91 -13.91
C THR A 81 -12.96 64.70 -14.63
N ASN A 82 -11.75 64.77 -14.07
CA ASN A 82 -10.61 65.38 -14.77
C ASN A 82 -10.22 64.62 -16.05
N ASP A 83 -10.47 63.30 -16.09
CA ASP A 83 -9.97 62.44 -17.17
C ASP A 83 -11.07 61.99 -18.15
N PHE A 84 -12.34 61.88 -17.72
CA PHE A 84 -13.42 61.35 -18.55
C PHE A 84 -14.82 61.88 -18.19
N LEU A 85 -15.71 61.87 -19.18
CA LEU A 85 -17.14 62.12 -19.03
C LEU A 85 -17.88 60.79 -18.78
N ILE A 86 -18.72 60.76 -17.73
CA ILE A 86 -19.59 59.64 -17.39
C ILE A 86 -21.03 60.03 -17.67
N PHE A 87 -21.81 59.16 -18.30
CA PHE A 87 -23.24 59.39 -18.49
C PHE A 87 -24.07 58.11 -18.48
N GLY A 88 -25.29 58.20 -17.96
CA GLY A 88 -26.27 57.11 -17.94
C GLY A 88 -27.35 57.29 -19.01
N THR A 89 -27.81 56.19 -19.60
CA THR A 89 -28.87 56.21 -20.63
C THR A 89 -30.15 55.54 -20.13
N ASP A 90 -31.25 55.71 -20.86
CA ASP A 90 -32.54 55.07 -20.60
C ASP A 90 -32.63 53.61 -21.07
N MET A 91 -31.61 53.10 -21.79
CA MET A 91 -31.61 51.76 -22.40
C MET A 91 -30.96 50.67 -21.52
N ASP A 92 -30.47 51.00 -20.32
CA ASP A 92 -29.90 50.02 -19.41
C ASP A 92 -30.99 49.21 -18.67
N SER A 93 -30.89 47.89 -18.77
CA SER A 93 -31.89 46.91 -18.32
C SER A 93 -31.92 46.63 -16.81
N SER A 94 -31.22 47.42 -15.99
CA SER A 94 -31.11 47.18 -14.54
C SER A 94 -31.38 48.45 -13.71
N LEU A 95 -32.54 49.07 -13.92
CA LEU A 95 -33.05 50.03 -12.94
C LEU A 95 -33.34 49.31 -11.61
N LEU A 96 -32.55 49.60 -10.59
CA LEU A 96 -32.75 49.06 -9.25
C LEU A 96 -33.72 49.94 -8.47
N SER A 97 -34.78 49.32 -7.95
CA SER A 97 -35.72 49.99 -7.07
C SER A 97 -35.10 50.20 -5.69
N ILE A 98 -35.06 51.44 -5.21
CA ILE A 98 -34.62 51.75 -3.85
C ILE A 98 -35.84 51.61 -2.92
N PRO A 99 -35.81 50.66 -1.97
CA PRO A 99 -36.94 50.46 -1.07
C PRO A 99 -37.11 51.69 -0.16
N ASN A 100 -38.35 52.06 0.14
CA ASN A 100 -38.67 53.17 1.05
C ASN A 100 -38.05 54.53 0.69
N PHE A 101 -37.80 54.78 -0.61
CA PHE A 101 -37.30 56.06 -1.09
C PHE A 101 -38.43 57.10 -1.16
N SER A 102 -38.31 58.20 -0.41
CA SER A 102 -39.32 59.26 -0.37
C SER A 102 -39.34 60.07 -1.67
N SER A 103 -40.52 60.52 -2.10
CA SER A 103 -40.67 61.42 -3.25
C SER A 103 -40.14 62.83 -3.00
N ASN A 104 -39.95 63.19 -1.72
CA ASN A 104 -39.56 64.53 -1.28
C ASN A 104 -38.05 64.64 -1.02
N VAL A 105 -37.26 63.65 -1.46
CA VAL A 105 -35.80 63.69 -1.32
C VAL A 105 -35.24 64.88 -2.11
N THR A 106 -34.60 65.77 -1.38
CA THR A 106 -33.95 66.98 -1.92
C THR A 106 -32.51 66.72 -2.38
N HIS A 107 -31.77 65.88 -1.65
CA HIS A 107 -30.34 65.68 -1.85
C HIS A 107 -29.93 64.24 -1.54
N VAL A 108 -28.91 63.73 -2.22
CA VAL A 108 -28.31 62.41 -1.98
C VAL A 108 -26.79 62.57 -1.89
N LEU A 109 -26.19 62.00 -0.85
CA LEU A 109 -24.73 61.97 -0.68
C LEU A 109 -24.24 60.52 -0.63
N TRP A 110 -23.30 60.20 -1.51
CA TRP A 110 -22.58 58.93 -1.49
C TRP A 110 -21.38 59.01 -0.55
N ASN A 111 -21.05 57.90 0.09
CA ASN A 111 -19.87 57.81 0.91
C ASN A 111 -18.62 57.80 0.02
N HIS A 112 -17.73 58.76 0.26
CA HIS A 112 -16.46 58.90 -0.48
C HIS A 112 -15.33 58.02 0.09
N SER A 113 -15.61 57.17 1.07
CA SER A 113 -14.62 56.23 1.62
C SER A 113 -14.18 55.19 0.59
N THR A 114 -12.88 54.88 0.58
CA THR A 114 -12.32 53.78 -0.22
C THR A 114 -12.56 52.41 0.41
N LEU A 115 -12.81 52.36 1.72
CA LEU A 115 -13.00 51.14 2.52
C LEU A 115 -14.46 50.67 2.51
N TYR A 116 -15.40 51.60 2.72
CA TYR A 116 -16.84 51.29 2.86
C TYR A 116 -17.64 51.89 1.70
N LYS A 117 -17.59 51.20 0.56
CA LYS A 117 -18.27 51.61 -0.68
C LYS A 117 -19.76 51.26 -0.64
N GLY A 118 -20.53 51.89 -1.52
CA GLY A 118 -21.96 51.56 -1.71
C GLY A 118 -22.92 52.23 -0.72
N ILE A 119 -22.43 52.85 0.36
CA ILE A 119 -23.29 53.54 1.32
C ILE A 119 -23.65 54.93 0.78
N PHE A 120 -24.93 55.30 0.86
CA PHE A 120 -25.40 56.65 0.56
C PHE A 120 -26.54 57.08 1.49
N ILE A 121 -26.73 58.39 1.61
CA ILE A 121 -27.77 58.98 2.46
C ILE A 121 -28.65 59.89 1.60
N ALA A 122 -29.96 59.65 1.65
CA ALA A 122 -30.98 60.48 1.02
C ALA A 122 -31.65 61.40 2.05
N PHE A 123 -31.67 62.70 1.76
CA PHE A 123 -32.21 63.74 2.63
C PHE A 123 -33.56 64.24 2.14
N ASP A 124 -34.60 63.97 2.91
CA ASP A 124 -35.94 64.54 2.78
C ASP A 124 -36.03 65.86 3.59
N ASP A 125 -37.15 66.56 3.53
CA ASP A 125 -37.41 67.80 4.28
C ASP A 125 -37.30 67.61 5.79
N ALA A 126 -37.68 66.42 6.30
CA ALA A 126 -37.73 66.14 7.74
C ALA A 126 -36.70 65.08 8.22
N LYS A 127 -36.22 64.21 7.34
CA LYS A 127 -35.44 63.02 7.72
C LYS A 127 -34.30 62.74 6.76
N ALA A 128 -33.28 62.05 7.25
CA ALA A 128 -32.22 61.47 6.46
C ALA A 128 -32.28 59.94 6.55
N ASN A 129 -32.24 59.26 5.40
CA ASN A 129 -32.30 57.81 5.30
C ASN A 129 -30.99 57.28 4.73
N SER A 130 -30.31 56.39 5.45
CA SER A 130 -29.11 55.71 4.96
C SER A 130 -29.46 54.40 4.26
N PHE A 131 -28.73 54.13 3.19
CA PHE A 131 -28.88 52.97 2.32
C PHE A 131 -27.51 52.38 2.01
N ILE A 132 -27.51 51.08 1.68
CA ILE A 132 -26.35 50.40 1.13
C ILE A 132 -26.72 49.79 -0.23
N TYR A 133 -25.93 50.13 -1.24
CA TYR A 133 -25.93 49.47 -2.53
C TYR A 133 -24.94 48.31 -2.50
N ILE A 134 -25.47 47.11 -2.69
CA ILE A 134 -24.71 45.87 -2.78
C ILE A 134 -24.62 45.52 -4.26
N CYS A 135 -23.43 45.68 -4.82
CA CYS A 135 -23.17 45.44 -6.24
C CYS A 135 -23.40 43.98 -6.60
N ASP A 136 -22.82 43.06 -5.82
CA ASP A 136 -22.89 41.64 -6.07
C ASP A 136 -23.41 40.91 -4.83
N SER A 137 -24.46 40.10 -5.02
CA SER A 137 -24.99 39.22 -3.98
C SER A 137 -25.51 37.93 -4.61
N LEU A 138 -25.83 36.95 -3.79
CA LEU A 138 -26.38 35.66 -4.24
C LEU A 138 -27.64 35.82 -5.12
N GLU A 139 -28.41 36.88 -4.93
CA GLU A 139 -29.65 37.19 -5.67
C GLU A 139 -29.46 38.31 -6.71
N GLY A 140 -28.22 38.76 -6.93
CA GLY A 140 -27.87 39.89 -7.79
C GLY A 140 -27.77 41.22 -7.04
N SER A 141 -27.63 42.31 -7.79
CA SER A 141 -27.47 43.65 -7.23
C SER A 141 -28.74 44.10 -6.51
N LYS A 142 -28.59 44.70 -5.32
CA LYS A 142 -29.72 45.20 -4.52
C LYS A 142 -29.36 46.43 -3.70
N VAL A 143 -30.40 47.16 -3.30
CA VAL A 143 -30.29 48.29 -2.37
C VAL A 143 -31.06 47.96 -1.11
N GLU A 144 -30.44 48.09 0.04
CA GLU A 144 -31.06 47.87 1.35
C GLU A 144 -31.12 49.17 2.15
N HIS A 145 -32.24 49.34 2.87
CA HIS A 145 -32.40 50.44 3.83
C HIS A 145 -31.69 50.08 5.14
N LEU A 146 -30.83 50.98 5.63
CA LEU A 146 -30.05 50.78 6.85
C LEU A 146 -30.72 51.44 8.06
N HIS A 147 -30.84 52.77 8.02
CA HIS A 147 -31.33 53.56 9.15
C HIS A 147 -32.04 54.84 8.70
N SER A 148 -32.85 55.41 9.60
CA SER A 148 -33.53 56.69 9.40
C SER A 148 -33.29 57.58 10.62
N PHE A 149 -32.79 58.78 10.40
CA PHE A 149 -32.50 59.74 11.48
C PHE A 149 -33.02 61.14 11.15
N ALA A 150 -33.09 62.00 12.17
CA ALA A 150 -33.57 63.37 12.02
C ALA A 150 -32.57 64.18 11.18
N ARG A 151 -33.09 64.98 10.23
CA ARG A 151 -32.26 65.88 9.42
C ARG A 151 -31.76 67.04 10.30
N ASN A 152 -30.50 67.43 10.10
CA ASN A 152 -29.94 68.66 10.66
C ASN A 152 -30.34 69.85 9.76
N ASP A 153 -30.63 71.01 10.36
CA ASP A 153 -31.00 72.23 9.61
C ASP A 153 -29.84 72.77 8.77
N LEU A 154 -28.61 72.34 9.07
CA LEU A 154 -27.42 72.69 8.31
C LEU A 154 -27.36 71.96 6.95
N TYR A 155 -26.72 72.59 5.96
CA TYR A 155 -26.63 72.01 4.61
C TYR A 155 -25.59 70.87 4.57
N PRO A 156 -25.97 69.63 4.21
CA PRO A 156 -25.04 68.50 4.17
C PRO A 156 -24.17 68.60 2.90
N THR A 157 -22.85 68.52 3.06
CA THR A 157 -21.89 68.73 1.96
C THR A 157 -21.11 67.49 1.57
N LEU A 158 -20.64 66.69 2.53
CA LEU A 158 -19.72 65.59 2.26
C LEU A 158 -19.95 64.44 3.24
N LEU A 159 -20.03 63.21 2.73
CA LEU A 159 -20.07 61.99 3.52
C LEU A 159 -18.76 61.23 3.32
N VAL A 160 -17.96 61.08 4.37
CA VAL A 160 -16.71 60.32 4.35
C VAL A 160 -16.68 59.39 5.55
N GLU A 161 -16.49 58.09 5.28
CA GLU A 161 -16.43 57.02 6.27
C GLU A 161 -17.71 56.92 7.10
N GLU A 162 -17.69 57.45 8.32
CA GLU A 162 -18.78 57.45 9.30
C GLU A 162 -19.27 58.86 9.62
N GLU A 163 -18.68 59.89 9.00
CA GLU A 163 -18.95 61.28 9.31
C GLU A 163 -19.61 62.02 8.16
N LEU A 164 -20.62 62.81 8.51
CA LEU A 164 -21.33 63.70 7.63
C LEU A 164 -20.93 65.13 7.95
N THR A 165 -20.29 65.77 6.97
CA THR A 165 -19.89 67.17 7.05
C THR A 165 -21.03 68.08 6.61
N TYR A 166 -21.28 69.10 7.41
CA TYR A 166 -22.27 70.13 7.17
C TYR A 166 -21.61 71.49 6.99
N LEU A 167 -22.21 72.34 6.17
CA LEU A 167 -21.84 73.75 6.03
C LEU A 167 -22.65 74.60 7.00
N THR A 168 -21.97 75.35 7.85
CA THR A 168 -22.60 76.31 8.75
C THR A 168 -22.97 77.60 7.99
N PRO A 169 -23.92 78.41 8.49
CA PRO A 169 -24.24 79.72 7.89
C PRO A 169 -23.05 80.67 7.81
N THR A 170 -22.00 80.44 8.61
CA THR A 170 -20.76 81.23 8.62
C THR A 170 -19.74 80.80 7.55
N GLY A 171 -20.07 79.80 6.72
CA GLY A 171 -19.17 79.23 5.71
C GLY A 171 -18.12 78.26 6.26
N LYS A 172 -18.10 77.99 7.57
CA LYS A 172 -17.26 76.94 8.18
C LYS A 172 -17.91 75.57 8.05
N THR A 173 -17.09 74.51 8.01
CA THR A 173 -17.55 73.12 8.01
C THR A 173 -17.62 72.54 9.42
N SER A 174 -18.57 71.63 9.65
CA SER A 174 -18.68 70.86 10.89
C SER A 174 -19.00 69.41 10.55
N ALA A 175 -18.15 68.49 10.99
CA ALA A 175 -18.38 67.05 10.84
C ALA A 175 -19.18 66.51 12.02
N VAL A 176 -20.17 65.66 11.75
CA VAL A 176 -21.01 64.99 12.75
C VAL A 176 -21.09 63.50 12.38
N PRO A 177 -20.94 62.59 13.34
CA PRO A 177 -21.05 61.18 13.06
C PRO A 177 -22.47 60.79 12.62
N VAL A 178 -22.56 59.87 11.66
CA VAL A 178 -23.83 59.37 11.16
C VAL A 178 -24.42 58.37 12.17
N PRO A 179 -25.65 58.60 12.67
CA PRO A 179 -26.29 57.67 13.59
C PRO A 179 -26.39 56.26 13.00
N GLY A 180 -25.94 55.27 13.78
CA GLY A 180 -25.98 53.85 13.39
C GLY A 180 -24.83 53.39 12.49
N HIS A 181 -23.91 54.28 12.10
CA HIS A 181 -22.72 53.91 11.33
C HIS A 181 -21.48 53.73 12.20
N GLN A 182 -21.48 54.32 13.40
CA GLN A 182 -20.39 54.16 14.36
C GLN A 182 -20.54 52.84 15.12
N LEU A 183 -19.46 52.06 15.12
CA LEU A 183 -19.41 50.77 15.81
C LEU A 183 -18.30 50.81 16.87
N ASP A 184 -18.69 50.60 18.12
CA ASP A 184 -17.72 50.43 19.20
C ASP A 184 -17.22 48.97 19.20
N VAL A 185 -16.13 48.73 18.46
CA VAL A 185 -15.52 47.39 18.27
C VAL A 185 -14.51 47.07 19.38
N TYR A 186 -13.90 48.10 19.99
CA TYR A 186 -12.81 47.96 20.96
C TYR A 186 -13.19 48.40 22.38
N GLY A 187 -14.41 48.91 22.58
CA GLY A 187 -14.93 49.26 23.90
C GLY A 187 -15.02 48.04 24.82
N TYR A 188 -14.69 48.26 26.10
CA TYR A 188 -14.84 47.26 27.18
C TYR A 188 -16.30 47.07 27.61
N THR A 189 -17.28 47.29 26.73
CA THR A 189 -18.70 47.13 27.07
C THR A 189 -18.99 45.64 27.30
N GLN A 190 -19.29 45.29 28.55
CA GLN A 190 -19.60 43.91 28.96
C GLN A 190 -21.07 43.52 28.68
N ASP A 191 -21.88 44.44 28.13
CA ASP A 191 -23.30 44.22 27.87
C ASP A 191 -23.50 43.38 26.60
N PRO A 192 -23.96 42.11 26.73
CA PRO A 192 -24.07 41.20 25.58
C PRO A 192 -25.09 41.67 24.55
N ASN A 193 -26.13 42.40 24.95
CA ASN A 193 -27.14 42.95 24.04
C ASN A 193 -26.59 44.09 23.17
N GLN A 194 -25.65 44.89 23.70
CA GLN A 194 -25.02 45.96 22.92
C GLN A 194 -24.01 45.36 21.93
N LEU A 195 -23.25 44.35 22.35
CA LEU A 195 -22.35 43.60 21.46
C LEU A 195 -23.10 42.93 20.31
N ASP A 196 -24.24 42.29 20.59
CA ASP A 196 -25.09 41.70 19.55
C ASP A 196 -25.66 42.76 18.59
N ASN A 197 -26.15 43.88 19.12
CA ASN A 197 -26.61 45.00 18.28
C ASN A 197 -25.48 45.55 17.38
N ASN A 198 -24.26 45.70 17.91
CA ASN A 198 -23.10 46.15 17.14
C ASN A 198 -22.72 45.11 16.09
N PHE A 199 -22.77 43.82 16.42
CA PHE A 199 -22.50 42.73 15.48
C PHE A 199 -23.51 42.71 14.32
N GLN A 200 -24.80 42.81 14.62
CA GLN A 200 -25.88 42.88 13.63
C GLN A 200 -25.75 44.12 12.74
N THR A 201 -25.38 45.26 13.33
CA THR A 201 -25.14 46.50 12.58
C THR A 201 -23.92 46.37 11.66
N ALA A 202 -22.84 45.75 12.13
CA ALA A 202 -21.65 45.49 11.32
C ALA A 202 -21.94 44.59 10.10
N ILE A 203 -22.78 43.56 10.27
CA ILE A 203 -23.23 42.70 9.16
C ILE A 203 -24.03 43.51 8.14
N ARG A 204 -25.01 44.32 8.59
CA ARG A 204 -25.84 45.14 7.68
C ARG A 204 -25.02 46.17 6.91
N LEU A 205 -23.95 46.69 7.51
CA LEU A 205 -23.01 47.62 6.86
C LEU A 205 -21.96 46.91 5.99
N GLN A 206 -22.01 45.58 5.86
CA GLN A 206 -21.00 44.75 5.17
C GLN A 206 -19.57 44.93 5.68
N ARG A 207 -19.41 45.22 6.97
CA ARG A 207 -18.09 45.41 7.60
C ARG A 207 -17.60 44.13 8.25
N PHE A 208 -17.28 43.15 7.41
CA PHE A 208 -16.96 41.79 7.88
C PHE A 208 -15.73 41.72 8.79
N ASP A 209 -14.73 42.58 8.62
CA ASP A 209 -13.56 42.64 9.52
C ASP A 209 -13.95 43.07 10.95
N GLN A 210 -14.82 44.08 11.08
CA GLN A 210 -15.32 44.54 12.38
C GLN A 210 -16.23 43.48 13.02
N ALA A 211 -17.12 42.87 12.21
CA ALA A 211 -17.99 41.79 12.68
C ALA A 211 -17.20 40.54 13.11
N TYR A 212 -16.06 40.25 12.46
CA TYR A 212 -15.15 39.17 12.86
C TYR A 212 -14.57 39.39 14.26
N VAL A 213 -14.13 40.62 14.56
CA VAL A 213 -13.63 40.98 15.90
C VAL A 213 -14.74 40.84 16.93
N LEU A 214 -15.95 41.37 16.65
CA LEU A 214 -17.10 41.26 17.55
C LEU A 214 -17.50 39.80 17.82
N ALA A 215 -17.56 38.97 16.78
CA ALA A 215 -17.84 37.53 16.93
C ALA A 215 -16.77 36.81 17.79
N SER A 216 -15.51 37.23 17.68
CA SER A 216 -14.41 36.68 18.49
C SER A 216 -14.52 37.02 19.99
N LEU A 217 -15.07 38.20 20.32
CA LEU A 217 -15.34 38.62 21.69
C LEU A 217 -16.53 37.85 22.29
N MET A 218 -17.57 37.60 21.49
CA MET A 218 -18.79 36.90 21.93
C MET A 218 -18.59 35.37 22.08
N LYS A 219 -17.55 34.79 21.45
CA LYS A 219 -17.17 33.37 21.55
C LYS A 219 -18.34 32.40 21.29
N SER A 220 -19.18 32.71 20.31
CA SER A 220 -20.38 31.93 20.02
C SER A 220 -20.40 31.44 18.57
N ASP A 221 -20.49 30.13 18.38
CA ASP A 221 -20.55 29.50 17.06
C ASP A 221 -21.77 29.93 16.24
N LYS A 222 -22.86 30.34 16.90
CA LYS A 222 -24.05 30.86 16.21
C LYS A 222 -23.71 32.12 15.41
N HIS A 223 -23.02 33.06 16.05
CA HIS A 223 -22.62 34.34 15.44
C HIS A 223 -21.56 34.11 14.35
N TRP A 224 -20.63 33.17 14.56
CA TRP A 224 -19.68 32.79 13.51
C TRP A 224 -20.37 32.20 12.27
N ASN A 225 -21.38 31.33 12.47
CA ASN A 225 -22.14 30.77 11.34
C ASN A 225 -23.01 31.83 10.64
N GLU A 226 -23.56 32.78 11.39
CA GLU A 226 -24.32 33.92 10.84
C GLU A 226 -23.42 34.84 10.02
N LEU A 227 -22.25 35.19 10.55
CA LEU A 227 -21.25 35.98 9.85
C LEU A 227 -20.77 35.29 8.57
N ALA A 228 -20.51 33.98 8.63
CA ALA A 228 -20.12 33.20 7.45
C ALA A 228 -21.21 33.20 6.38
N LYS A 229 -22.48 33.04 6.78
CA LYS A 229 -23.61 33.12 5.84
C LYS A 229 -23.71 34.51 5.20
N ALA A 230 -23.57 35.58 6.00
CA ALA A 230 -23.62 36.94 5.49
C ALA A 230 -22.51 37.22 4.46
N ALA A 231 -21.27 36.80 4.76
CA ALA A 231 -20.14 36.92 3.84
C ALA A 231 -20.36 36.13 2.54
N LEU A 232 -20.90 34.90 2.62
CA LEU A 232 -21.24 34.12 1.43
C LEU A 232 -22.38 34.75 0.62
N TYR A 233 -23.37 35.35 1.27
CA TYR A 233 -24.47 36.04 0.59
C TYR A 233 -23.99 37.27 -0.20
N SER A 234 -22.96 37.97 0.29
CA SER A 234 -22.31 39.07 -0.42
C SER A 234 -21.17 38.64 -1.35
N LEU A 235 -21.02 37.33 -1.59
CA LEU A 235 -19.96 36.74 -2.42
C LEU A 235 -18.53 37.09 -1.96
N ASP A 236 -18.33 37.42 -0.67
CA ASP A 236 -17.01 37.68 -0.09
C ASP A 236 -16.37 36.36 0.36
N ILE A 237 -15.67 35.72 -0.58
CA ILE A 237 -15.01 34.43 -0.41
C ILE A 237 -13.88 34.52 0.63
N GLU A 238 -13.14 35.64 0.66
CA GLU A 238 -11.99 35.79 1.54
C GLU A 238 -12.40 35.93 3.01
N ALA A 239 -13.42 36.75 3.29
CA ALA A 239 -14.02 36.82 4.61
C ALA A 239 -14.61 35.46 5.03
N ALA A 240 -15.38 34.81 4.16
CA ALA A 240 -15.97 33.50 4.44
C ALA A 240 -14.91 32.42 4.75
N SER A 241 -13.81 32.41 3.99
CA SER A 241 -12.69 31.47 4.19
C SER A 241 -12.01 31.67 5.54
N ARG A 242 -11.70 32.91 5.91
CA ARG A 242 -11.14 33.26 7.24
C ARG A 242 -12.07 32.79 8.37
N ILE A 243 -13.38 32.95 8.21
CA ILE A 243 -14.36 32.54 9.23
C ILE A 243 -14.44 31.02 9.35
N PHE A 244 -14.49 30.28 8.24
CA PHE A 244 -14.55 28.81 8.28
C PHE A 244 -13.25 28.17 8.76
N GLN A 245 -12.09 28.79 8.53
CA GLN A 245 -10.83 28.42 9.17
C GLN A 245 -10.93 28.57 10.69
N LYS A 246 -11.52 29.68 11.18
CA LYS A 246 -11.72 29.90 12.61
C LYS A 246 -12.68 28.89 13.24
N LEU A 247 -13.72 28.48 12.52
CA LEU A 247 -14.67 27.43 12.93
C LEU A 247 -14.10 26.01 12.85
N GLY A 248 -12.92 25.81 12.25
CA GLY A 248 -12.31 24.48 12.07
C GLY A 248 -13.01 23.62 11.02
N THR A 249 -13.81 24.20 10.12
CA THR A 249 -14.54 23.46 9.07
C THR A 249 -13.72 23.40 7.78
N ALA A 250 -12.69 22.55 7.75
CA ALA A 250 -11.75 22.45 6.63
C ALA A 250 -12.44 22.14 5.28
N SER A 251 -13.48 21.29 5.26
CA SER A 251 -14.22 20.96 4.03
C SER A 251 -14.81 22.19 3.32
N LYS A 252 -15.34 23.14 4.07
CA LYS A 252 -15.88 24.40 3.52
C LYS A 252 -14.78 25.31 2.98
N VAL A 253 -13.61 25.30 3.63
CA VAL A 253 -12.45 26.08 3.19
C VAL A 253 -11.93 25.53 1.85
N PHE A 254 -11.86 24.20 1.68
CA PHE A 254 -11.47 23.59 0.41
C PHE A 254 -12.39 23.99 -0.75
N ILE A 255 -13.71 23.95 -0.54
CA ILE A 255 -14.67 24.38 -1.58
C ILE A 255 -14.49 25.87 -1.91
N LEU A 256 -14.26 26.72 -0.91
CA LEU A 256 -14.01 28.16 -1.14
C LEU A 256 -12.71 28.41 -1.90
N ASP A 257 -11.68 27.60 -1.65
CA ASP A 257 -10.40 27.69 -2.35
C ASP A 257 -10.55 27.32 -3.84
N GLU A 258 -11.33 26.27 -4.14
CA GLU A 258 -11.63 25.86 -5.53
C GLU A 258 -12.39 26.93 -6.34
N ILE A 259 -13.28 27.69 -5.68
CA ILE A 259 -14.10 28.71 -6.36
C ILE A 259 -13.53 30.14 -6.24
N LYS A 260 -12.39 30.33 -5.55
CA LYS A 260 -11.82 31.66 -5.28
C LYS A 260 -11.49 32.43 -6.55
N GLU A 261 -11.04 31.72 -7.59
CA GLU A 261 -10.60 32.31 -8.86
C GLU A 261 -11.74 32.49 -9.89
N VAL A 262 -13.00 32.21 -9.51
CA VAL A 262 -14.15 32.36 -10.41
C VAL A 262 -14.54 33.83 -10.53
N GLU A 263 -14.26 34.44 -11.68
CA GLU A 263 -14.58 35.84 -11.97
C GLU A 263 -16.08 36.07 -12.29
N ASP A 264 -16.76 35.07 -12.86
CA ASP A 264 -18.19 35.18 -13.18
C ASP A 264 -19.04 35.11 -11.92
N THR A 265 -19.62 36.24 -11.54
CA THR A 265 -20.41 36.40 -10.32
C THR A 265 -21.61 35.45 -10.26
N LYS A 266 -22.23 35.11 -11.40
CA LYS A 266 -23.36 34.18 -11.45
C LYS A 266 -22.92 32.74 -11.27
N LEU A 267 -21.78 32.36 -11.85
CA LEU A 267 -21.19 31.03 -11.65
C LEU A 267 -20.76 30.84 -10.19
N LEU A 268 -20.10 31.84 -9.62
CA LEU A 268 -19.72 31.86 -8.21
C LEU A 268 -20.93 31.79 -7.28
N ALA A 269 -21.97 32.60 -7.54
CA ALA A 269 -23.22 32.55 -6.80
C ALA A 269 -23.90 31.17 -6.92
N GLY A 270 -23.85 30.55 -8.10
CA GLY A 270 -24.34 29.18 -8.31
C GLY A 270 -23.64 28.16 -7.41
N HIS A 271 -22.30 28.18 -7.37
CA HIS A 271 -21.51 27.32 -6.50
C HIS A 271 -21.82 27.57 -5.01
N ILE A 272 -21.95 28.83 -4.60
CA ILE A 272 -22.29 29.17 -3.22
C ILE A 272 -23.70 28.66 -2.86
N ALA A 273 -24.68 28.84 -3.76
CA ALA A 273 -26.05 28.34 -3.57
C ALA A 273 -26.10 26.81 -3.46
N GLU A 274 -25.32 26.09 -4.29
CA GLU A 274 -25.22 24.64 -4.28
C GLU A 274 -24.58 24.12 -2.99
N PHE A 275 -23.35 24.52 -2.70
CA PHE A 275 -22.53 23.88 -1.66
C PHE A 275 -22.86 24.35 -0.24
N PHE A 276 -23.29 25.60 -0.07
CA PHE A 276 -23.47 26.20 1.27
C PHE A 276 -24.94 26.33 1.68
N PHE A 277 -25.82 26.67 0.74
CA PHE A 277 -27.24 26.86 1.01
C PHE A 277 -28.12 25.68 0.60
N LYS A 278 -27.58 24.74 -0.20
CA LYS A 278 -28.32 23.59 -0.76
C LYS A 278 -29.59 24.01 -1.50
N ASN A 279 -29.58 25.21 -2.09
CA ASN A 279 -30.68 25.72 -2.88
C ASN A 279 -30.44 25.39 -4.36
N TYR A 280 -30.74 24.14 -4.74
CA TYR A 280 -30.43 23.60 -6.06
C TYR A 280 -31.25 24.23 -7.19
N GLU A 281 -32.43 24.79 -6.90
CA GLU A 281 -33.23 25.51 -7.90
C GLU A 281 -32.60 26.84 -8.25
N LEU A 282 -32.20 27.61 -7.23
CA LEU A 282 -31.46 28.85 -7.42
C LEU A 282 -30.13 28.58 -8.12
N ALA A 283 -29.36 27.59 -7.66
CA ALA A 283 -28.08 27.21 -8.27
C ALA A 283 -28.24 26.85 -9.75
N GLN A 284 -29.25 26.05 -10.11
CA GLN A 284 -29.53 25.73 -11.51
C GLN A 284 -29.78 26.97 -12.35
N ASN A 285 -30.65 27.89 -11.90
CA ASN A 285 -30.96 29.10 -12.65
C ASN A 285 -29.71 29.99 -12.82
N LEU A 286 -28.92 30.12 -11.76
CA LEU A 286 -27.66 30.86 -11.77
C LEU A 286 -26.67 30.25 -12.77
N TYR A 287 -26.43 28.93 -12.69
CA TYR A 287 -25.56 28.22 -13.64
C TYR A 287 -26.02 28.36 -15.10
N LEU A 288 -27.32 28.19 -15.38
CA LEU A 288 -27.86 28.34 -16.73
C LEU A 288 -27.69 29.77 -17.28
N SER A 289 -27.66 30.77 -16.41
CA SER A 289 -27.46 32.18 -16.76
C SER A 289 -25.99 32.64 -16.72
N SER A 290 -25.08 31.73 -16.37
CA SER A 290 -23.64 31.97 -16.23
C SER A 290 -22.86 31.58 -17.50
N SER A 291 -21.56 31.81 -17.47
CA SER A 291 -20.58 31.37 -18.47
C SER A 291 -20.49 29.85 -18.62
N LYS A 292 -20.88 29.06 -17.60
CA LYS A 292 -20.82 27.59 -17.62
C LYS A 292 -22.16 26.91 -17.28
N PRO A 293 -23.13 26.87 -18.22
CA PRO A 293 -24.41 26.19 -18.03
C PRO A 293 -24.30 24.69 -17.76
N SER A 294 -23.21 24.04 -18.18
CA SER A 294 -22.99 22.59 -17.96
C SER A 294 -22.89 22.23 -16.49
N ALA A 295 -22.50 23.16 -15.61
CA ALA A 295 -22.46 22.95 -14.16
C ALA A 295 -23.84 22.57 -13.59
N ALA A 296 -24.93 23.08 -14.17
CA ALA A 296 -26.30 22.69 -13.79
C ALA A 296 -26.58 21.21 -14.06
N LEU A 297 -26.08 20.70 -15.19
CA LEU A 297 -26.23 19.28 -15.56
C LEU A 297 -25.40 18.40 -14.63
N GLU A 298 -24.13 18.76 -14.40
CA GLU A 298 -23.23 18.06 -13.47
C GLU A 298 -23.82 17.98 -12.06
N MET A 299 -24.33 19.09 -11.53
CA MET A 299 -25.02 19.14 -10.23
C MET A 299 -26.19 18.15 -10.18
N ARG A 300 -27.08 18.14 -11.18
CA ARG A 300 -28.25 17.24 -11.19
C ARG A 300 -27.85 15.76 -11.32
N LYS A 301 -26.78 15.45 -12.05
CA LYS A 301 -26.19 14.09 -12.11
C LYS A 301 -25.65 13.67 -10.74
N ASN A 302 -24.88 14.53 -10.09
CA ASN A 302 -24.30 14.27 -8.76
C ASN A 302 -25.37 14.06 -7.67
N LEU A 303 -26.54 14.67 -7.82
CA LEU A 303 -27.71 14.47 -6.94
C LEU A 303 -28.56 13.24 -7.31
N PHE A 304 -28.18 12.46 -8.32
CA PHE A 304 -28.95 11.33 -8.86
C PHE A 304 -30.37 11.70 -9.32
N GLN A 305 -30.59 12.96 -9.72
CA GLN A 305 -31.87 13.48 -10.19
C GLN A 305 -31.99 13.29 -11.71
N TRP A 306 -31.99 12.03 -12.14
CA TRP A 306 -31.85 11.64 -13.54
C TRP A 306 -32.87 12.26 -14.49
N ASP A 307 -34.14 12.41 -14.09
CA ASP A 307 -35.16 13.03 -14.96
C ASP A 307 -34.86 14.51 -15.25
N PHE A 308 -34.34 15.25 -14.27
CA PHE A 308 -33.91 16.64 -14.46
C PHE A 308 -32.61 16.70 -15.24
N ALA A 309 -31.65 15.81 -14.95
CA ALA A 309 -30.40 15.70 -15.68
C ALA A 309 -30.63 15.39 -17.16
N LEU A 310 -31.52 14.44 -17.50
CA LEU A 310 -31.85 14.11 -18.89
C LEU A 310 -32.51 15.29 -19.62
N LYS A 311 -33.43 16.01 -18.97
CA LYS A 311 -34.03 17.23 -19.56
C LYS A 311 -32.96 18.29 -19.87
N LEU A 312 -32.04 18.53 -18.94
CA LEU A 312 -30.93 19.47 -19.15
C LEU A 312 -29.95 18.96 -20.20
N ALA A 313 -29.64 17.66 -20.23
CA ALA A 313 -28.73 17.08 -21.21
C ALA A 313 -29.28 17.21 -22.63
N THR A 314 -30.59 17.01 -22.84
CA THR A 314 -31.19 17.15 -24.19
C THR A 314 -31.02 18.55 -24.78
N THR A 315 -30.92 19.59 -23.96
CA THR A 315 -30.75 20.98 -24.42
C THR A 315 -29.28 21.43 -24.41
N LEU A 316 -28.51 21.04 -23.39
CA LEU A 316 -27.14 21.53 -23.18
C LEU A 316 -26.07 20.63 -23.80
N SER A 317 -26.24 19.30 -23.72
CA SER A 317 -25.24 18.32 -24.18
C SER A 317 -25.94 17.03 -24.64
N PRO A 318 -26.51 17.01 -25.86
CA PRO A 318 -27.21 15.83 -26.38
C PRO A 318 -26.33 14.57 -26.44
N MET A 319 -25.01 14.75 -26.55
CA MET A 319 -24.03 13.67 -26.60
C MET A 319 -23.90 12.91 -25.27
N GLU A 320 -24.24 13.53 -24.14
CA GLU A 320 -24.23 12.86 -22.83
C GLU A 320 -25.53 12.10 -22.53
N VAL A 321 -26.60 12.32 -23.30
CA VAL A 321 -27.91 11.68 -23.07
C VAL A 321 -27.82 10.15 -23.04
N PRO A 322 -27.09 9.47 -23.95
CA PRO A 322 -26.96 8.02 -23.89
C PRO A 322 -26.24 7.53 -22.63
N LEU A 323 -25.23 8.27 -22.16
CA LEU A 323 -24.48 7.93 -20.95
C LEU A 323 -25.35 8.07 -19.69
N ILE A 324 -26.05 9.19 -19.56
CA ILE A 324 -26.95 9.45 -18.43
C ILE A 324 -28.12 8.45 -18.46
N SER A 325 -28.66 8.13 -19.64
CA SER A 325 -29.74 7.14 -19.78
C SER A 325 -29.29 5.75 -19.34
N LYS A 326 -28.04 5.36 -19.64
CA LYS A 326 -27.46 4.10 -19.18
C LYS A 326 -27.33 4.05 -17.65
N GLU A 327 -26.81 5.10 -17.01
CA GLU A 327 -26.65 5.14 -15.55
C GLU A 327 -28.00 5.13 -14.84
N TYR A 328 -28.99 5.86 -15.39
CA TYR A 328 -30.36 5.83 -14.89
C TYR A 328 -30.99 4.44 -15.01
N ALA A 329 -30.77 3.76 -16.14
CA ALA A 329 -31.28 2.40 -16.37
C ALA A 329 -30.72 1.38 -15.36
N GLU A 330 -29.44 1.46 -15.01
CA GLU A 330 -28.83 0.60 -13.99
C GLU A 330 -29.48 0.79 -12.61
N GLN A 331 -29.75 2.03 -12.21
CA GLN A 331 -30.46 2.31 -10.96
C GLN A 331 -31.90 1.79 -11.00
N LEU A 332 -32.61 1.96 -12.12
CA LEU A 332 -33.97 1.44 -12.28
C LEU A 332 -34.01 -0.10 -12.24
N GLU A 333 -33.04 -0.76 -12.87
CA GLU A 333 -32.90 -2.21 -12.82
C GLU A 333 -32.63 -2.72 -11.40
N PHE A 334 -31.82 -1.99 -10.62
CA PHE A 334 -31.54 -2.29 -9.22
C PHE A 334 -32.76 -2.08 -8.31
N THR A 335 -33.53 -1.02 -8.54
CA THR A 335 -34.77 -0.74 -7.78
C THR A 335 -35.94 -1.64 -8.17
N GLY A 336 -35.86 -2.28 -9.34
CA GLY A 336 -36.83 -3.27 -9.81
C GLY A 336 -37.86 -2.73 -10.81
N ASP A 337 -37.75 -1.48 -11.26
CA ASP A 337 -38.59 -0.94 -12.35
C ASP A 337 -38.05 -1.37 -13.72
N ILE A 338 -38.35 -2.62 -14.07
CA ILE A 338 -37.83 -3.26 -15.29
C ILE A 338 -38.28 -2.58 -16.58
N PRO A 339 -39.56 -2.18 -16.78
CA PRO A 339 -39.99 -1.52 -18.01
C PRO A 339 -39.29 -0.17 -18.24
N ALA A 340 -39.14 0.64 -17.19
CA ALA A 340 -38.45 1.92 -17.29
C ALA A 340 -36.93 1.73 -17.53
N ALA A 341 -36.31 0.74 -16.88
CA ALA A 341 -34.92 0.38 -17.11
C ALA A 341 -34.67 -0.02 -18.57
N LEU A 342 -35.52 -0.89 -19.13
CA LEU A 342 -35.40 -1.34 -20.53
C LEU A 342 -35.48 -0.16 -21.51
N SER A 343 -36.45 0.73 -21.32
CA SER A 343 -36.59 1.93 -22.18
C SER A 343 -35.36 2.83 -22.12
N ASN A 344 -34.76 3.02 -20.93
CA ASN A 344 -33.58 3.86 -20.76
C ASN A 344 -32.30 3.20 -21.30
N TYR A 345 -32.14 1.87 -21.19
CA TYR A 345 -31.04 1.17 -21.86
C TYR A 345 -31.14 1.25 -23.39
N GLU A 346 -32.36 1.17 -23.95
CA GLU A 346 -32.57 1.34 -25.40
C GLU A 346 -32.21 2.76 -25.86
N LYS A 347 -32.52 3.80 -25.07
CA LYS A 347 -32.03 5.17 -25.33
C LYS A 347 -30.51 5.25 -25.22
N GLY A 348 -29.90 4.52 -24.28
CA GLY A 348 -28.45 4.42 -24.11
C GLY A 348 -27.70 3.80 -25.29
N LEU A 349 -28.39 3.14 -26.23
CA LEU A 349 -27.81 2.59 -27.45
C LEU A 349 -27.71 3.59 -28.62
N GLN A 350 -28.33 4.77 -28.52
CA GLN A 350 -28.36 5.78 -29.57
C GLN A 350 -27.06 6.61 -29.61
N ILE A 351 -25.91 5.95 -29.73
CA ILE A 351 -24.58 6.59 -29.82
C ILE A 351 -24.09 6.51 -31.26
N GLU A 352 -23.76 7.65 -31.87
CA GLU A 352 -23.42 7.75 -33.30
C GLU A 352 -21.95 7.36 -33.64
N SER A 353 -21.09 7.19 -32.63
CA SER A 353 -19.64 6.94 -32.79
C SER A 353 -19.28 5.47 -32.58
N SER A 354 -19.01 4.70 -33.64
CA SER A 354 -18.78 3.25 -33.55
C SER A 354 -17.33 2.83 -33.31
N ASP A 355 -16.35 3.71 -33.43
CA ASP A 355 -14.93 3.32 -33.49
C ASP A 355 -14.15 3.46 -32.17
N ASP A 356 -14.69 4.16 -31.18
CA ASP A 356 -14.06 4.28 -29.86
C ASP A 356 -14.31 3.03 -28.99
N TYR A 357 -13.24 2.50 -28.38
CA TYR A 357 -13.30 1.38 -27.44
C TYR A 357 -14.25 1.65 -26.27
N LEU A 358 -14.28 2.90 -25.76
CA LEU A 358 -15.16 3.27 -24.65
C LEU A 358 -16.64 3.19 -25.06
N VAL A 359 -16.97 3.62 -26.29
CA VAL A 359 -18.33 3.53 -26.82
C VAL A 359 -18.74 2.07 -27.05
N LYS A 360 -17.85 1.23 -27.60
CA LYS A 360 -18.12 -0.21 -27.75
C LYS A 360 -18.41 -0.87 -26.40
N LYS A 361 -17.64 -0.53 -25.36
CA LYS A 361 -17.88 -1.02 -24.00
C LYS A 361 -19.23 -0.57 -23.47
N GLN A 362 -19.61 0.70 -23.67
CA GLN A 362 -20.91 1.21 -23.27
C GLN A 362 -22.06 0.52 -24.00
N ILE A 363 -21.95 0.34 -25.32
CA ILE A 363 -22.94 -0.40 -26.12
C ILE A 363 -23.11 -1.83 -25.59
N SER A 364 -22.00 -2.51 -25.26
CA SER A 364 -22.03 -3.84 -24.65
C SER A 364 -22.77 -3.84 -23.31
N LEU A 365 -22.52 -2.86 -22.44
CA LEU A 365 -23.22 -2.74 -21.15
C LEU A 365 -24.73 -2.47 -21.32
N CYS A 366 -25.12 -1.58 -22.23
CA CYS A 366 -26.53 -1.33 -22.52
C CYS A 366 -27.20 -2.59 -23.08
N LYS A 367 -26.55 -3.30 -24.01
CA LYS A 367 -27.07 -4.57 -24.54
C LYS A 367 -27.19 -5.64 -23.44
N ALA A 368 -26.22 -5.75 -22.53
CA ALA A 368 -26.29 -6.65 -21.38
C ALA A 368 -27.48 -6.31 -20.46
N GLY A 369 -27.67 -5.04 -20.14
CA GLY A 369 -28.83 -4.55 -19.40
C GLY A 369 -30.16 -4.87 -20.10
N ILE A 370 -30.24 -4.68 -21.42
CA ILE A 370 -31.42 -5.06 -22.22
C ILE A 370 -31.65 -6.56 -22.19
N ALA A 371 -30.61 -7.40 -22.25
CA ALA A 371 -30.76 -8.84 -22.18
C ALA A 371 -31.41 -9.28 -20.85
N ARG A 372 -30.87 -8.79 -19.72
CA ARG A 372 -31.40 -9.10 -18.37
C ARG A 372 -32.81 -8.59 -18.18
N THR A 373 -33.07 -7.32 -18.52
CA THR A 373 -34.39 -6.70 -18.38
C THR A 373 -35.44 -7.30 -19.31
N SER A 374 -35.06 -7.72 -20.53
CA SER A 374 -35.96 -8.41 -21.46
C SER A 374 -36.37 -9.79 -20.94
N ILE A 375 -35.43 -10.56 -20.37
CA ILE A 375 -35.75 -11.84 -19.73
C ILE A 375 -36.70 -11.62 -18.55
N ARG A 376 -36.40 -10.66 -17.66
CA ARG A 376 -37.26 -10.31 -16.52
C ARG A 376 -38.66 -9.84 -16.95
N SER A 377 -38.77 -9.21 -18.12
CA SER A 377 -40.04 -8.76 -18.70
C SER A 377 -40.82 -9.89 -19.40
N GLY A 378 -40.25 -11.10 -19.51
CA GLY A 378 -40.87 -12.28 -20.12
C GLY A 378 -40.49 -12.55 -21.58
N ASP A 379 -39.73 -11.68 -22.24
CA ASP A 379 -39.22 -11.90 -23.60
C ASP A 379 -37.84 -12.56 -23.58
N TYR A 380 -37.84 -13.84 -23.19
CA TYR A 380 -36.62 -14.65 -23.05
C TYR A 380 -35.88 -14.83 -24.38
N ARG A 381 -36.59 -14.89 -25.51
CA ARG A 381 -35.97 -15.09 -26.83
C ARG A 381 -35.09 -13.89 -27.21
N ARG A 382 -35.63 -12.68 -27.02
CA ARG A 382 -34.87 -11.44 -27.27
C ARG A 382 -33.64 -11.37 -26.36
N GLY A 383 -33.80 -11.65 -25.07
CA GLY A 383 -32.69 -11.59 -24.12
C GLY A 383 -31.59 -12.62 -24.38
N ILE A 384 -31.95 -13.85 -24.71
CA ILE A 384 -30.99 -14.91 -25.06
C ILE A 384 -30.22 -14.55 -26.34
N SER A 385 -30.91 -14.06 -27.38
CA SER A 385 -30.26 -13.65 -28.64
C SER A 385 -29.23 -12.55 -28.39
N ILE A 386 -29.54 -11.56 -27.55
CA ILE A 386 -28.62 -10.47 -27.24
C ILE A 386 -27.43 -10.97 -26.40
N ALA A 387 -27.66 -11.88 -25.44
CA ALA A 387 -26.59 -12.48 -24.68
C ALA A 387 -25.63 -13.29 -25.58
N GLU A 388 -26.16 -14.00 -26.58
CA GLU A 388 -25.37 -14.73 -27.58
C GLU A 388 -24.54 -13.81 -28.49
N GLU A 389 -25.05 -12.63 -28.85
CA GLU A 389 -24.30 -11.63 -29.62
C GLU A 389 -23.08 -11.09 -28.85
N ILE A 390 -23.23 -10.83 -27.55
CA ILE A 390 -22.16 -10.26 -26.72
C ILE A 390 -21.12 -11.32 -26.35
N ASN A 391 -21.59 -12.56 -26.12
CA ASN A 391 -20.79 -13.72 -25.76
C ASN A 391 -19.91 -13.49 -24.50
N ASP A 392 -20.51 -12.92 -23.45
CA ASP A 392 -19.88 -12.69 -22.15
C ASP A 392 -20.29 -13.79 -21.14
N PRO A 393 -19.35 -14.55 -20.55
CA PRO A 393 -19.61 -15.53 -19.51
C PRO A 393 -20.45 -14.99 -18.35
N VAL A 394 -20.15 -13.78 -17.86
CA VAL A 394 -20.84 -13.23 -16.68
C VAL A 394 -22.30 -12.95 -17.00
N LEU A 395 -22.57 -12.39 -18.18
CA LEU A 395 -23.93 -12.15 -18.65
C LEU A 395 -24.72 -13.45 -18.80
N TYR A 396 -24.09 -14.53 -19.30
CA TYR A 396 -24.76 -15.82 -19.38
C TYR A 396 -25.17 -16.34 -17.99
N GLN A 397 -24.33 -16.15 -16.97
CA GLN A 397 -24.66 -16.54 -15.60
C GLN A 397 -25.85 -15.75 -15.04
N GLU A 398 -25.86 -14.43 -15.24
CA GLU A 398 -26.92 -13.53 -14.77
C GLU A 398 -28.25 -13.78 -15.50
N CYS A 399 -28.21 -13.97 -16.82
CA CYS A 399 -29.40 -14.34 -17.60
C CYS A 399 -29.93 -15.72 -17.20
N ALA A 400 -29.04 -16.69 -16.95
CA ALA A 400 -29.44 -18.03 -16.54
C ALA A 400 -30.05 -18.06 -15.13
N SER A 401 -29.55 -17.27 -14.18
CA SER A 401 -30.14 -17.20 -12.83
C SER A 401 -31.55 -16.60 -12.87
N ILE A 402 -31.76 -15.55 -13.67
CA ILE A 402 -33.09 -14.97 -13.88
C ILE A 402 -34.03 -16.01 -14.51
N LEU A 403 -33.57 -16.78 -15.50
CA LEU A 403 -34.38 -17.86 -16.09
C LEU A 403 -34.70 -18.98 -15.09
N GLU A 404 -33.78 -19.31 -14.17
CA GLU A 404 -34.03 -20.28 -13.09
C GLU A 404 -35.11 -19.77 -12.13
N GLU A 405 -35.07 -18.49 -11.73
CA GLU A 405 -36.12 -17.84 -10.93
C GLU A 405 -37.49 -17.90 -11.63
N MET A 406 -37.50 -17.71 -12.96
CA MET A 406 -38.69 -17.80 -13.80
C MET A 406 -39.11 -19.25 -14.16
N LYS A 407 -38.40 -20.26 -13.63
CA LYS A 407 -38.64 -21.70 -13.85
C LYS A 407 -38.46 -22.19 -15.30
N VAL A 408 -37.72 -21.46 -16.14
CA VAL A 408 -37.37 -21.88 -17.51
C VAL A 408 -36.04 -22.64 -17.48
N THR A 409 -36.07 -23.89 -17.04
CA THR A 409 -34.86 -24.66 -16.71
C THR A 409 -34.04 -25.15 -17.90
N SER A 410 -34.66 -25.36 -19.07
CA SER A 410 -33.93 -25.83 -20.28
C SER A 410 -32.97 -24.79 -20.81
N ASP A 411 -33.46 -23.55 -20.95
CA ASP A 411 -32.70 -22.45 -21.53
C ASP A 411 -31.66 -21.94 -20.52
N ALA A 412 -31.99 -21.94 -19.22
CA ALA A 412 -31.04 -21.67 -18.14
C ALA A 412 -29.84 -22.63 -18.16
N ALA A 413 -30.08 -23.94 -18.32
CA ALA A 413 -29.03 -24.94 -18.39
C ALA A 413 -28.11 -24.74 -19.62
N MET A 414 -28.70 -24.39 -20.76
CA MET A 414 -27.95 -24.06 -21.98
C MET A 414 -27.08 -22.82 -21.80
N LEU A 415 -27.59 -21.76 -21.16
CA LEU A 415 -26.81 -20.54 -20.92
C LEU A 415 -25.66 -20.79 -19.94
N TYR A 416 -25.87 -21.53 -18.85
CA TYR A 416 -24.78 -21.91 -17.95
C TYR A 416 -23.70 -22.74 -18.64
N GLU A 417 -24.09 -23.65 -19.54
CA GLU A 417 -23.17 -24.44 -20.36
C GLU A 417 -22.32 -23.52 -21.27
N LYS A 418 -22.96 -22.57 -21.97
CA LYS A 418 -22.24 -21.59 -22.82
C LYS A 418 -21.33 -20.65 -22.02
N GLY A 419 -21.73 -20.28 -20.81
CA GLY A 419 -20.91 -19.46 -19.91
C GLY A 419 -19.76 -20.19 -19.24
N GLY A 420 -19.62 -21.51 -19.43
CA GLY A 420 -18.59 -22.31 -18.77
C GLY A 420 -18.88 -22.62 -17.29
N PHE A 421 -20.09 -22.34 -16.81
CA PHE A 421 -20.54 -22.65 -15.44
C PHE A 421 -21.08 -24.09 -15.38
N VAL A 422 -20.16 -25.04 -15.53
CA VAL A 422 -20.44 -26.47 -15.67
C VAL A 422 -21.24 -27.03 -14.49
N ASP A 423 -20.92 -26.62 -13.26
CA ASP A 423 -21.60 -27.08 -12.05
C ASP A 423 -23.09 -26.71 -12.04
N ASN A 424 -23.43 -25.45 -12.32
CA ASN A 424 -24.82 -24.97 -12.37
C ASN A 424 -25.58 -25.66 -13.51
N ALA A 425 -24.97 -25.77 -14.69
CA ALA A 425 -25.56 -26.50 -15.81
C ALA A 425 -25.83 -27.97 -15.45
N ALA A 426 -24.90 -28.66 -14.81
CA ALA A 426 -25.03 -30.05 -14.41
C ALA A 426 -26.19 -30.26 -13.41
N THR A 427 -26.34 -29.39 -12.41
CA THR A 427 -27.48 -29.50 -11.47
C THR A 427 -28.84 -29.38 -12.18
N LEU A 428 -28.96 -28.45 -13.14
CA LEU A 428 -30.18 -28.29 -13.92
C LEU A 428 -30.41 -29.47 -14.88
N TYR A 429 -29.36 -29.99 -15.51
CA TYR A 429 -29.48 -31.18 -16.36
C TYR A 429 -29.84 -32.45 -15.58
N ILE A 430 -29.38 -32.59 -14.34
CA ILE A 430 -29.82 -33.66 -13.42
C ILE A 430 -31.32 -33.50 -13.10
N LYS A 431 -31.80 -32.28 -12.79
CA LYS A 431 -33.24 -32.01 -12.59
C LYS A 431 -34.07 -32.35 -13.84
N LEU A 432 -33.53 -32.10 -15.04
CA LEU A 432 -34.15 -32.41 -16.34
C LEU A 432 -34.02 -33.88 -16.75
N LYS A 433 -33.34 -34.73 -15.96
CA LYS A 433 -33.01 -36.13 -16.28
C LYS A 433 -32.28 -36.31 -17.62
N ASN A 434 -31.50 -35.32 -18.04
CA ASN A 434 -30.73 -35.38 -19.28
C ASN A 434 -29.31 -35.93 -19.02
N TRP A 435 -29.21 -37.23 -18.77
CA TRP A 435 -27.97 -37.90 -18.36
C TRP A 435 -26.85 -37.82 -19.40
N ARG A 436 -27.21 -37.75 -20.69
CA ARG A 436 -26.22 -37.64 -21.78
C ARG A 436 -25.39 -36.37 -21.66
N LYS A 437 -26.06 -35.23 -21.45
CA LYS A 437 -25.38 -33.94 -21.25
C LYS A 437 -24.60 -33.89 -19.94
N VAL A 438 -25.14 -34.47 -18.85
CA VAL A 438 -24.39 -34.55 -17.59
C VAL A 438 -23.08 -35.32 -17.77
N LYS A 439 -23.11 -36.45 -18.51
CA LYS A 439 -21.91 -37.26 -18.80
C LYS A 439 -20.87 -36.52 -19.63
N GLU A 440 -21.30 -35.70 -20.60
CA GLU A 440 -20.42 -34.82 -21.38
C GLU A 440 -19.75 -33.76 -20.48
N LEU A 441 -20.45 -33.29 -19.46
CA LEU A 441 -19.99 -32.26 -18.52
C LEU A 441 -19.17 -32.80 -17.34
N LEU A 442 -19.26 -34.11 -17.03
CA LEU A 442 -18.57 -34.75 -15.88
C LEU A 442 -17.07 -34.41 -15.75
N PRO A 443 -16.25 -34.36 -16.83
CA PRO A 443 -14.83 -34.03 -16.70
C PRO A 443 -14.56 -32.62 -16.18
N GLY A 444 -15.52 -31.70 -16.33
CA GLY A 444 -15.42 -30.31 -15.86
C GLY A 444 -16.02 -30.06 -14.48
N ILE A 445 -16.73 -31.04 -13.90
CA ILE A 445 -17.38 -30.91 -12.58
C ILE A 445 -16.37 -31.19 -11.49
N SER A 446 -16.04 -30.18 -10.69
CA SER A 446 -15.15 -30.33 -9.54
C SER A 446 -15.92 -30.56 -8.23
N SER A 447 -17.22 -30.25 -8.20
CA SER A 447 -18.03 -30.30 -6.98
C SER A 447 -18.41 -31.73 -6.58
N PRO A 448 -17.97 -32.22 -5.41
CA PRO A 448 -18.28 -33.57 -4.93
C PRO A 448 -19.78 -33.80 -4.70
N LYS A 449 -20.53 -32.74 -4.32
CA LYS A 449 -21.97 -32.83 -4.07
C LYS A 449 -22.77 -33.18 -5.32
N ILE A 450 -22.39 -32.60 -6.46
CA ILE A 450 -23.06 -32.85 -7.75
C ILE A 450 -22.72 -34.26 -8.24
N LEU A 451 -21.47 -34.66 -8.09
CA LEU A 451 -21.01 -36.02 -8.41
C LEU A 451 -21.73 -37.08 -7.56
N ALA A 452 -21.96 -36.82 -6.26
CA ALA A 452 -22.74 -37.70 -5.39
C ALA A 452 -24.22 -37.78 -5.81
N GLN A 453 -24.84 -36.65 -6.22
CA GLN A 453 -26.21 -36.65 -6.75
C GLN A 453 -26.31 -37.43 -8.05
N TYR A 454 -25.32 -37.31 -8.94
CA TYR A 454 -25.23 -38.13 -10.15
C TYR A 454 -25.03 -39.61 -9.82
N ALA A 455 -24.15 -39.94 -8.87
CA ALA A 455 -23.89 -41.32 -8.44
C ALA A 455 -25.15 -41.99 -7.87
N LYS A 456 -25.91 -41.29 -7.02
CA LYS A 456 -27.20 -41.76 -6.48
C LYS A 456 -28.23 -42.00 -7.57
N ALA A 457 -28.30 -41.11 -8.56
CA ALA A 457 -29.16 -41.29 -9.72
C ALA A 457 -28.77 -42.54 -10.53
N GLN A 458 -27.48 -42.74 -10.81
CA GLN A 458 -26.99 -43.93 -11.53
C GLN A 458 -27.15 -45.24 -10.74
N GLU A 459 -27.01 -45.20 -9.42
CA GLU A 459 -27.29 -46.35 -8.55
C GLU A 459 -28.78 -46.74 -8.61
N SER A 460 -29.69 -45.76 -8.62
CA SER A 460 -31.13 -46.01 -8.78
C SER A 460 -31.49 -46.58 -10.15
N ASP A 461 -30.72 -46.24 -11.19
CA ASP A 461 -30.84 -46.77 -12.55
C ASP A 461 -30.08 -48.12 -12.74
N ALA A 462 -29.58 -48.73 -11.66
CA ALA A 462 -28.82 -49.99 -11.62
C ALA A 462 -27.49 -50.02 -12.40
N ASN A 463 -26.92 -48.85 -12.73
CA ASN A 463 -25.61 -48.71 -13.37
C ASN A 463 -24.48 -48.65 -12.32
N TYR A 464 -24.24 -49.77 -11.62
CA TYR A 464 -23.30 -49.83 -10.48
C TYR A 464 -21.85 -49.47 -10.84
N THR A 465 -21.41 -49.70 -12.08
CA THR A 465 -20.04 -49.40 -12.53
C THR A 465 -19.79 -47.91 -12.68
N GLU A 466 -20.76 -47.15 -13.20
CA GLU A 466 -20.67 -45.69 -13.29
C GLU A 466 -20.93 -45.03 -11.94
N ALA A 467 -21.86 -45.58 -11.14
CA ALA A 467 -22.12 -45.12 -9.79
C ALA A 467 -20.88 -45.22 -8.90
N ALA A 468 -20.16 -46.36 -8.91
CA ALA A 468 -18.95 -46.54 -8.11
C ALA A 468 -17.84 -45.53 -8.46
N LYS A 469 -17.61 -45.27 -9.75
CA LYS A 469 -16.65 -44.24 -10.21
C LYS A 469 -17.08 -42.83 -9.82
N ALA A 470 -18.38 -42.53 -9.92
CA ALA A 470 -18.92 -41.24 -9.53
C ALA A 470 -18.82 -41.02 -8.01
N TYR A 471 -19.08 -42.04 -7.18
CA TYR A 471 -18.86 -41.99 -5.73
C TYR A 471 -17.38 -41.87 -5.35
N GLU A 472 -16.47 -42.54 -6.07
CA GLU A 472 -15.02 -42.38 -5.89
C GLU A 472 -14.58 -40.93 -6.16
N ASN A 473 -15.05 -40.34 -7.28
CA ASN A 473 -14.79 -38.94 -7.61
C ASN A 473 -15.50 -37.95 -6.65
N ALA A 474 -16.60 -38.37 -6.03
CA ALA A 474 -17.33 -37.58 -5.04
C ALA A 474 -16.76 -37.70 -3.61
N PHE A 475 -15.68 -38.47 -3.41
CA PHE A 475 -15.11 -38.76 -2.09
C PHE A 475 -16.07 -39.48 -1.12
N GLU A 476 -17.20 -40.03 -1.61
CA GLU A 476 -18.12 -40.87 -0.84
C GLU A 476 -17.62 -42.33 -0.86
N TYR A 477 -16.44 -42.54 -0.26
CA TYR A 477 -15.72 -43.82 -0.34
C TYR A 477 -16.43 -44.99 0.31
N ALA A 478 -17.24 -44.76 1.36
CA ALA A 478 -17.99 -45.83 2.02
C ALA A 478 -19.01 -46.48 1.08
N ASP A 479 -19.75 -45.67 0.31
CA ASP A 479 -20.71 -46.14 -0.69
C ASP A 479 -20.02 -46.78 -1.89
N ALA A 480 -18.88 -46.21 -2.33
CA ALA A 480 -18.07 -46.84 -3.37
C ALA A 480 -17.55 -48.23 -2.94
N ILE A 481 -16.98 -48.35 -1.72
CA ILE A 481 -16.47 -49.61 -1.17
C ILE A 481 -17.59 -50.63 -0.99
N ARG A 482 -18.78 -50.21 -0.54
CA ARG A 482 -19.97 -51.07 -0.48
C ARG A 482 -20.32 -51.64 -1.85
N ILE A 483 -20.40 -50.79 -2.87
CA ILE A 483 -20.72 -51.23 -4.24
C ILE A 483 -19.63 -52.16 -4.79
N TYR A 484 -18.36 -51.88 -4.53
CA TYR A 484 -17.25 -52.74 -4.96
C TYR A 484 -17.24 -54.11 -4.28
N LEU A 485 -17.54 -54.18 -2.98
CA LEU A 485 -17.55 -55.43 -2.21
C LEU A 485 -18.81 -56.26 -2.41
N ASP A 486 -20.00 -55.64 -2.39
CA ASP A 486 -21.29 -56.35 -2.38
C ASP A 486 -21.86 -56.58 -3.79
N ASN A 487 -21.76 -55.59 -4.69
CA ASN A 487 -22.42 -55.62 -5.99
C ASN A 487 -21.48 -56.03 -7.14
N LEU A 488 -20.24 -55.55 -7.14
CA LEU A 488 -19.27 -55.77 -8.23
C LEU A 488 -18.30 -56.92 -7.96
N GLY A 489 -18.14 -57.35 -6.69
CA GLY A 489 -17.26 -58.45 -6.31
C GLY A 489 -15.76 -58.20 -6.59
N ASP A 490 -15.31 -56.94 -6.53
CA ASP A 490 -13.92 -56.51 -6.80
C ASP A 490 -13.24 -56.00 -5.51
N PRO A 491 -12.62 -56.90 -4.72
CA PRO A 491 -11.96 -56.53 -3.46
C PRO A 491 -10.67 -55.73 -3.67
N ASP A 492 -10.00 -55.85 -4.83
CA ASP A 492 -8.76 -55.15 -5.11
C ASP A 492 -8.99 -53.64 -5.27
N SER A 493 -10.08 -53.26 -5.95
CA SER A 493 -10.49 -51.85 -6.04
C SER A 493 -10.92 -51.29 -4.68
N ALA A 494 -11.62 -52.07 -3.85
CA ALA A 494 -11.99 -51.66 -2.49
C ALA A 494 -10.75 -51.43 -1.61
N VAL A 495 -9.76 -52.33 -1.66
CA VAL A 495 -8.48 -52.18 -0.95
C VAL A 495 -7.71 -50.95 -1.42
N ARG A 496 -7.68 -50.69 -2.73
CA ARG A 496 -7.03 -49.50 -3.29
C ARG A 496 -7.66 -48.23 -2.69
N ILE A 497 -8.99 -48.16 -2.68
CA ILE A 497 -9.74 -47.00 -2.15
C ILE A 497 -9.49 -46.83 -0.65
N VAL A 498 -9.46 -47.90 0.14
CA VAL A 498 -9.17 -47.80 1.58
C VAL A 498 -7.76 -47.28 1.84
N LYS A 499 -6.76 -47.75 1.09
CA LYS A 499 -5.37 -47.30 1.23
C LYS A 499 -5.16 -45.84 0.82
N THR A 500 -5.91 -45.35 -0.16
CA THR A 500 -5.85 -43.94 -0.56
C THR A 500 -6.68 -43.02 0.34
N SER A 501 -7.83 -43.49 0.83
CA SER A 501 -8.76 -42.67 1.62
C SER A 501 -8.51 -42.70 3.13
N ASN A 502 -7.82 -43.72 3.66
CA ASN A 502 -7.72 -44.01 5.11
C ASN A 502 -9.08 -44.04 5.83
N SER A 503 -10.15 -44.41 5.12
CA SER A 503 -11.49 -44.48 5.71
C SER A 503 -11.57 -45.61 6.76
N VAL A 504 -11.93 -45.26 7.99
CA VAL A 504 -12.08 -46.20 9.11
C VAL A 504 -13.19 -47.22 8.85
N GLU A 505 -14.34 -46.75 8.37
CA GLU A 505 -15.48 -47.61 8.06
C GLU A 505 -15.19 -48.54 6.88
N GLY A 506 -14.54 -48.00 5.84
CA GLY A 506 -14.08 -48.77 4.68
C GLY A 506 -13.05 -49.83 5.06
N ALA A 507 -12.07 -49.49 5.90
CA ALA A 507 -11.06 -50.41 6.41
C ALA A 507 -11.68 -51.54 7.24
N ARG A 508 -12.73 -51.24 8.03
CA ARG A 508 -13.47 -52.26 8.78
C ARG A 508 -14.24 -53.21 7.85
N MET A 509 -14.90 -52.69 6.81
CA MET A 509 -15.59 -53.53 5.83
C MET A 509 -14.61 -54.48 5.12
N VAL A 510 -13.46 -53.95 4.70
CA VAL A 510 -12.38 -54.74 4.09
C VAL A 510 -11.79 -55.75 5.08
N ALA A 511 -11.57 -55.38 6.35
CA ALA A 511 -11.10 -56.30 7.39
C ALA A 511 -12.08 -57.46 7.62
N THR A 512 -13.38 -57.19 7.70
CA THR A 512 -14.40 -58.25 7.85
C THR A 512 -14.48 -59.17 6.62
N PHE A 513 -14.21 -58.65 5.43
CA PHE A 513 -14.11 -59.44 4.21
C PHE A 513 -12.92 -60.41 4.28
N PHE A 514 -11.72 -59.92 4.65
CA PHE A 514 -10.53 -60.78 4.79
C PHE A 514 -10.62 -61.79 5.93
N GLN A 515 -11.31 -61.44 7.03
CA GLN A 515 -11.62 -62.38 8.12
C GLN A 515 -12.48 -63.56 7.63
N ARG A 516 -13.49 -63.30 6.78
CA ARG A 516 -14.31 -64.37 6.19
C ARG A 516 -13.53 -65.28 5.24
N HIS A 517 -12.39 -64.81 4.72
CA HIS A 517 -11.54 -65.52 3.78
C HIS A 517 -10.25 -66.10 4.38
N ASN A 518 -10.12 -66.15 5.71
CA ASN A 518 -8.97 -66.71 6.44
C ASN A 518 -7.60 -66.04 6.17
N ASP A 519 -7.54 -64.77 5.75
CA ASP A 519 -6.29 -64.00 5.67
C ASP A 519 -6.08 -63.13 6.90
N SER A 520 -5.48 -63.72 7.94
CA SER A 520 -5.23 -63.07 9.23
C SER A 520 -4.22 -61.92 9.14
N ALA A 521 -3.22 -62.01 8.25
CA ALA A 521 -2.17 -61.00 8.13
C ALA A 521 -2.69 -59.70 7.50
N SER A 522 -3.52 -59.80 6.45
CA SER A 522 -4.18 -58.64 5.86
C SER A 522 -5.27 -58.08 6.77
N ALA A 523 -6.02 -58.95 7.47
CA ALA A 523 -7.02 -58.53 8.45
C ALA A 523 -6.40 -57.70 9.58
N ILE A 524 -5.27 -58.12 10.17
CA ILE A 524 -4.56 -57.35 11.21
C ILE A 524 -4.19 -55.95 10.69
N LYS A 525 -3.64 -55.84 9.48
CA LYS A 525 -3.26 -54.54 8.89
C LYS A 525 -4.46 -53.61 8.73
N PHE A 526 -5.58 -54.09 8.17
CA PHE A 526 -6.78 -53.26 7.99
C PHE A 526 -7.50 -52.97 9.31
N LEU A 527 -7.43 -53.86 10.31
CA LEU A 527 -7.94 -53.60 11.66
C LEU A 527 -7.15 -52.48 12.35
N VAL A 528 -5.82 -52.48 12.22
CA VAL A 528 -4.97 -51.40 12.73
C VAL A 528 -5.29 -50.07 12.03
N ILE A 529 -5.49 -50.07 10.70
CA ILE A 529 -5.93 -48.89 9.93
C ILE A 529 -7.31 -48.41 10.40
N SER A 530 -8.22 -49.32 10.76
CA SER A 530 -9.54 -48.98 11.30
C SER A 530 -9.53 -48.57 12.79
N ASN A 531 -8.36 -48.46 13.42
CA ASN A 531 -8.17 -48.11 14.83
C ASN A 531 -8.75 -49.15 15.84
N CYS A 532 -9.00 -50.38 15.42
CA CYS A 532 -9.48 -51.48 16.27
C CYS A 532 -8.32 -52.30 16.85
N LEU A 533 -7.54 -51.68 17.75
CA LEU A 533 -6.26 -52.26 18.20
C LEU A 533 -6.37 -53.45 19.12
N ASN A 534 -7.38 -53.50 19.98
CA ASN A 534 -7.55 -54.62 20.89
C ASN A 534 -7.85 -55.91 20.11
N GLU A 535 -8.67 -55.81 19.07
CA GLU A 535 -8.97 -56.93 18.16
C GLU A 535 -7.75 -57.32 17.33
N ALA A 536 -7.01 -56.34 16.80
CA ALA A 536 -5.78 -56.59 16.05
C ALA A 536 -4.66 -57.19 16.92
N LEU A 537 -4.54 -56.78 18.19
CA LEU A 537 -3.54 -57.26 19.14
C LEU A 537 -3.83 -58.68 19.59
N GLN A 538 -5.10 -58.99 19.91
CA GLN A 538 -5.52 -60.36 20.21
C GLN A 538 -5.25 -61.28 19.02
N MET A 539 -5.64 -60.84 17.81
CA MET A 539 -5.40 -61.60 16.59
C MET A 539 -3.89 -61.79 16.30
N ALA A 540 -3.04 -60.80 16.61
CA ALA A 540 -1.60 -60.90 16.44
C ALA A 540 -0.94 -61.82 17.49
N GLN A 541 -1.43 -61.84 18.73
CA GLN A 541 -0.99 -62.76 19.78
C GLN A 541 -1.38 -64.20 19.49
N ASP A 542 -2.62 -64.42 19.05
CA ASP A 542 -3.16 -65.76 18.77
C ASP A 542 -2.53 -66.39 17.52
N THR A 543 -2.07 -65.57 16.56
CA THR A 543 -1.46 -66.03 15.30
C THR A 543 0.08 -65.92 15.26
N ASP A 544 0.72 -65.51 16.36
CA ASP A 544 2.16 -65.22 16.49
C ASP A 544 2.72 -64.24 15.42
N ASN A 545 1.88 -63.33 14.92
CA ASN A 545 2.23 -62.31 13.91
C ASN A 545 2.46 -60.92 14.54
N MET A 546 3.16 -60.87 15.68
CA MET A 546 3.39 -59.62 16.43
C MET A 546 4.23 -58.59 15.65
N GLU A 547 5.11 -59.05 14.76
CA GLU A 547 5.91 -58.19 13.87
C GLU A 547 5.02 -57.44 12.87
N VAL A 548 4.03 -58.12 12.27
CA VAL A 548 3.08 -57.51 11.33
C VAL A 548 2.23 -56.44 12.00
N TYR A 549 1.87 -56.66 13.27
CA TYR A 549 1.16 -55.68 14.09
C TYR A 549 2.04 -54.49 14.47
N ALA A 550 3.29 -54.74 14.88
CA ALA A 550 4.23 -53.69 15.23
C ALA A 550 4.60 -52.81 14.02
N ASP A 551 4.75 -53.41 12.84
CA ASP A 551 4.94 -52.69 11.58
C ASP A 551 3.69 -51.91 11.16
N ALA A 552 2.49 -52.47 11.38
CA ALA A 552 1.23 -51.80 11.03
C ALA A 552 0.91 -50.60 11.93
N ILE A 553 1.36 -50.58 13.18
CA ILE A 553 1.15 -49.44 14.11
C ILE A 553 2.02 -48.24 13.76
N GLY A 554 3.24 -48.46 13.25
CA GLY A 554 4.21 -47.40 13.01
C GLY A 554 4.78 -46.79 14.30
N GLU A 555 5.63 -45.76 14.17
CA GLU A 555 6.31 -45.12 15.32
C GLU A 555 5.56 -43.91 15.90
N ASP A 556 4.47 -43.47 15.26
CA ASP A 556 3.76 -42.19 15.53
C ASP A 556 2.51 -42.31 16.45
N ARG A 557 2.31 -43.46 17.10
CA ARG A 557 1.10 -43.77 17.90
C ARG A 557 1.25 -43.44 19.39
N GLU A 558 0.19 -43.63 20.18
CA GLU A 558 0.21 -43.29 21.61
C GLU A 558 1.19 -44.16 22.41
N PRO A 559 1.91 -43.60 23.41
CA PRO A 559 2.88 -44.34 24.22
C PRO A 559 2.34 -45.59 24.91
N SER A 560 1.04 -45.66 25.20
CA SER A 560 0.37 -46.81 25.82
C SER A 560 0.36 -48.05 24.94
N ASP A 561 0.28 -47.88 23.62
CA ASP A 561 0.11 -48.98 22.68
C ASP A 561 1.42 -49.79 22.52
N PHE A 562 2.55 -49.12 22.71
CA PHE A 562 3.88 -49.72 22.65
C PHE A 562 4.26 -50.51 23.91
N ILE A 563 3.55 -50.31 25.04
CA ILE A 563 3.86 -51.02 26.30
C ILE A 563 3.66 -52.53 26.13
N ASN A 564 2.55 -52.93 25.50
CA ASN A 564 2.23 -54.36 25.32
C ASN A 564 3.22 -55.04 24.38
N ILE A 565 3.67 -54.32 23.34
CA ILE A 565 4.71 -54.77 22.42
C ILE A 565 6.06 -54.90 23.14
N ALA A 566 6.43 -53.91 23.96
CA ALA A 566 7.67 -53.91 24.71
C ALA A 566 7.72 -55.06 25.74
N VAL A 567 6.63 -55.34 26.45
CA VAL A 567 6.51 -56.45 27.40
C VAL A 567 6.60 -57.81 26.70
N TYR A 568 6.03 -57.94 25.51
CA TYR A 568 6.15 -59.17 24.70
C TYR A 568 7.61 -59.45 24.31
N TYR A 569 8.34 -58.44 23.81
CA TYR A 569 9.76 -58.59 23.46
C TYR A 569 10.68 -58.74 24.68
N GLU A 570 10.33 -58.14 25.83
CA GLU A 570 10.99 -58.39 27.13
C GLU A 570 10.84 -59.86 27.54
N GLY A 571 9.65 -60.44 27.37
CA GLY A 571 9.40 -61.87 27.59
C GLY A 571 10.23 -62.79 26.68
N LYS A 572 10.47 -62.37 25.43
CA LYS A 572 11.34 -63.08 24.46
C LYS A 572 12.85 -62.80 24.64
N ARG A 573 13.27 -62.03 25.66
CA ARG A 573 14.67 -61.62 25.94
C ARG A 573 15.36 -60.85 24.81
N ASN A 574 14.60 -60.17 23.94
CA ASN A 574 15.17 -59.29 22.93
C ASN A 574 15.27 -57.86 23.49
N TYR A 575 16.36 -57.57 24.21
CA TYR A 575 16.54 -56.30 24.94
C TYR A 575 16.67 -55.08 24.03
N LEU A 576 17.14 -55.25 22.79
CA LEU A 576 17.25 -54.18 21.80
C LEU A 576 15.85 -53.69 21.35
N LEU A 577 14.99 -54.62 20.91
CA LEU A 577 13.61 -54.29 20.50
C LEU A 577 12.77 -53.87 21.71
N ALA A 578 12.92 -54.54 22.86
CA ALA A 578 12.25 -54.13 24.09
C ALA A 578 12.66 -52.70 24.49
N GLY A 579 13.96 -52.37 24.43
CA GLY A 579 14.48 -51.04 24.67
C GLY A 579 13.95 -49.99 23.70
N LYS A 580 13.85 -50.32 22.41
CA LYS A 580 13.24 -49.46 21.38
C LYS A 580 11.77 -49.15 21.70
N TYR A 581 10.95 -50.17 21.93
CA TYR A 581 9.52 -49.98 22.21
C TYR A 581 9.26 -49.35 23.59
N PHE A 582 10.11 -49.59 24.60
CA PHE A 582 10.04 -48.86 25.88
C PHE A 582 10.44 -47.38 25.74
N THR A 583 11.32 -47.04 24.79
CA THR A 583 11.64 -45.65 24.45
C THR A 583 10.43 -44.97 23.80
N LEU A 584 9.79 -45.63 22.84
CA LEU A 584 8.53 -45.16 22.23
C LEU A 584 7.38 -45.07 23.25
N ALA A 585 7.34 -45.98 24.22
CA ALA A 585 6.39 -45.96 25.34
C ALA A 585 6.72 -44.94 26.45
N GLN A 586 7.72 -44.07 26.25
CA GLN A 586 8.18 -43.05 27.21
C GLN A 586 8.61 -43.59 28.59
N ARG A 587 8.99 -44.88 28.68
CA ARG A 587 9.51 -45.51 29.90
C ARG A 587 11.05 -45.47 29.91
N PHE A 588 11.60 -44.26 29.82
CA PHE A 588 13.04 -44.02 29.59
C PHE A 588 13.98 -44.69 30.60
N LYS A 589 13.64 -44.70 31.90
CA LYS A 589 14.48 -45.36 32.93
C LYS A 589 14.62 -46.87 32.68
N LYS A 590 13.53 -47.53 32.29
CA LYS A 590 13.52 -48.97 32.00
C LYS A 590 14.17 -49.24 30.64
N ALA A 591 13.89 -48.40 29.65
CA ALA A 591 14.49 -48.48 28.32
C ALA A 591 16.02 -48.39 28.39
N VAL A 592 16.56 -47.35 29.03
CA VAL A 592 18.02 -47.16 29.13
C VAL A 592 18.68 -48.29 29.90
N LYS A 593 18.07 -48.78 30.99
CA LYS A 593 18.61 -49.95 31.71
C LYS A 593 18.73 -51.19 30.80
N LEU A 594 17.67 -51.51 30.05
CA LEU A 594 17.65 -52.67 29.13
C LEU A 594 18.59 -52.48 27.94
N LEU A 595 18.76 -51.24 27.45
CA LEU A 595 19.68 -50.91 26.36
C LEU A 595 21.15 -50.98 26.81
N LEU A 596 21.46 -50.61 28.06
CA LEU A 596 22.81 -50.71 28.63
C LEU A 596 23.22 -52.16 28.96
N ASP A 597 22.25 -53.08 29.09
CA ASP A 597 22.50 -54.52 29.28
C ASP A 597 22.81 -55.25 27.93
N VAL A 598 22.74 -54.54 26.78
CA VAL A 598 23.06 -55.10 25.46
C VAL A 598 24.58 -55.10 25.25
N SER A 599 25.16 -56.30 25.13
CA SER A 599 26.58 -56.49 24.80
C SER A 599 26.75 -57.13 23.42
N GLY A 600 27.74 -56.70 22.63
CA GLY A 600 28.11 -57.35 21.35
C GLY A 600 27.99 -56.42 20.14
N GLN A 601 27.60 -56.96 18.97
CA GLN A 601 27.56 -56.20 17.71
C GLN A 601 26.52 -55.06 17.69
N ASP A 602 25.49 -55.13 18.53
CA ASP A 602 24.43 -54.13 18.62
C ASP A 602 24.67 -53.07 19.71
N GLU A 603 25.83 -53.08 20.38
CA GLU A 603 26.15 -52.19 21.50
C GLU A 603 26.14 -50.71 21.07
N ASP A 604 26.75 -50.35 19.94
CA ASP A 604 26.74 -48.97 19.43
C ASP A 604 25.31 -48.48 19.14
N ARG A 605 24.47 -49.33 18.54
CA ARG A 605 23.05 -49.02 18.27
C ARG A 605 22.24 -48.88 19.55
N ALA A 606 22.52 -49.70 20.56
CA ALA A 606 21.88 -49.61 21.85
C ALA A 606 22.26 -48.32 22.60
N ILE A 607 23.53 -47.88 22.50
CA ILE A 607 24.01 -46.61 23.06
C ILE A 607 23.37 -45.42 22.34
N GLU A 608 23.25 -45.43 21.01
CA GLU A 608 22.55 -44.37 20.27
C GLU A 608 21.08 -44.23 20.70
N LEU A 609 20.36 -45.37 20.81
CA LEU A 609 18.99 -45.39 21.32
C LEU A 609 18.90 -44.93 22.78
N ALA A 610 19.89 -45.27 23.61
CA ALA A 610 19.97 -44.81 24.99
C ALA A 610 20.24 -43.30 25.08
N ILE A 611 21.07 -42.73 24.18
CA ILE A 611 21.29 -41.29 24.06
C ILE A 611 20.00 -40.59 23.64
N GLN A 612 19.26 -41.14 22.68
CA GLN A 612 17.96 -40.59 22.27
C GLN A 612 16.96 -40.62 23.44
N ALA A 613 16.87 -41.73 24.16
CA ALA A 613 16.03 -41.87 25.35
C ALA A 613 16.44 -40.87 26.45
N ALA A 614 17.73 -40.69 26.69
CA ALA A 614 18.25 -39.72 27.67
C ALA A 614 17.97 -38.26 27.28
N GLY A 615 18.11 -37.93 26.00
CA GLY A 615 17.79 -36.60 25.46
C GLY A 615 16.30 -36.26 25.56
N GLN A 616 15.42 -37.25 25.35
CA GLN A 616 13.97 -37.11 25.54
C GLN A 616 13.58 -37.03 27.02
N ALA A 617 14.22 -37.83 27.89
CA ALA A 617 13.92 -37.85 29.32
C ALA A 617 14.41 -36.61 30.07
N LYS A 618 15.54 -36.01 29.64
CA LYS A 618 16.25 -34.91 30.33
C LYS A 618 16.48 -35.14 31.83
N ASP A 619 16.54 -36.40 32.26
CA ASP A 619 16.76 -36.79 33.66
C ASP A 619 18.26 -36.86 33.95
N GLU A 620 18.71 -36.09 34.94
CA GLU A 620 20.11 -36.01 35.37
C GLU A 620 20.66 -37.37 35.84
N GLN A 621 19.82 -38.26 36.38
CA GLN A 621 20.25 -39.59 36.81
C GLN A 621 20.58 -40.50 35.63
N ILE A 622 19.73 -40.47 34.60
CA ILE A 622 19.93 -41.26 33.37
C ILE A 622 21.17 -40.72 32.64
N THR A 623 21.33 -39.39 32.57
CA THR A 623 22.51 -38.76 31.98
C THR A 623 23.79 -39.16 32.71
N LYS A 624 23.82 -39.12 34.04
CA LYS A 624 25.00 -39.52 34.83
C LYS A 624 25.35 -40.99 34.59
N GLN A 625 24.36 -41.88 34.59
CA GLN A 625 24.56 -43.31 34.29
C GLN A 625 25.13 -43.54 32.89
N LEU A 626 24.60 -42.82 31.90
CA LEU A 626 25.06 -42.92 30.52
C LEU A 626 26.47 -42.32 30.34
N VAL A 627 26.79 -41.21 31.00
CA VAL A 627 28.13 -40.62 30.98
C VAL A 627 29.14 -41.55 31.66
N SER A 628 28.83 -42.13 32.83
CA SER A 628 29.72 -43.09 33.50
C SER A 628 29.99 -44.32 32.62
N HIS A 629 28.96 -44.77 31.88
CA HIS A 629 29.09 -45.89 30.96
C HIS A 629 29.94 -45.55 29.72
N ILE A 630 29.75 -44.37 29.12
CA ILE A 630 30.54 -43.91 27.97
C ILE A 630 32.00 -43.61 28.36
N MET A 631 32.23 -43.09 29.58
CA MET A 631 33.57 -42.85 30.14
C MET A 631 34.28 -44.14 30.61
N GLY A 632 33.61 -45.29 30.57
CA GLY A 632 34.19 -46.58 30.92
C GLY A 632 34.27 -46.87 32.42
N GLU A 633 33.56 -46.13 33.26
CA GLU A 633 33.54 -46.36 34.72
C GLU A 633 32.75 -47.62 35.10
N THR A 634 31.82 -48.06 34.25
CA THR A 634 31.02 -49.30 34.47
C THR A 634 31.62 -50.52 33.77
N ASP A 635 32.16 -50.35 32.56
CA ASP A 635 32.55 -51.45 31.67
C ASP A 635 34.08 -51.57 31.48
N GLY A 636 34.85 -50.61 32.00
CA GLY A 636 36.32 -50.56 31.91
C GLY A 636 36.90 -50.06 30.59
N THR A 637 36.06 -49.74 29.59
CA THR A 637 36.47 -49.26 28.26
C THR A 637 35.95 -47.84 28.00
N VAL A 638 36.85 -46.91 27.65
CA VAL A 638 36.45 -45.56 27.22
C VAL A 638 35.87 -45.67 25.81
N LYS A 639 34.58 -45.33 25.66
CA LYS A 639 33.87 -45.38 24.36
C LYS A 639 34.16 -44.11 23.54
N ASP A 640 33.79 -44.09 22.26
CA ASP A 640 34.11 -42.98 21.35
C ASP A 640 33.54 -41.63 21.87
N LEU A 641 34.36 -40.57 21.81
CA LEU A 641 33.98 -39.18 22.14
C LEU A 641 32.78 -38.69 21.31
N GLN A 642 32.50 -39.32 20.16
CA GLN A 642 31.29 -39.08 19.38
C GLN A 642 30.02 -39.29 20.21
N HIS A 643 29.95 -40.33 21.04
CA HIS A 643 28.78 -40.62 21.88
C HIS A 643 28.53 -39.51 22.91
N ILE A 644 29.59 -38.99 23.54
CA ILE A 644 29.49 -37.87 24.50
C ILE A 644 29.06 -36.59 23.79
N TYR A 645 29.62 -36.32 22.61
CA TYR A 645 29.24 -35.19 21.78
C TYR A 645 27.75 -35.25 21.38
N HIS A 646 27.27 -36.40 20.92
CA HIS A 646 25.86 -36.62 20.59
C HIS A 646 24.96 -36.52 21.82
N LEU A 647 25.40 -37.02 22.98
CA LEU A 647 24.69 -36.88 24.25
C LEU A 647 24.50 -35.43 24.65
N TYR A 648 25.56 -34.63 24.70
CA TYR A 648 25.43 -33.21 25.08
C TYR A 648 24.64 -32.38 24.07
N ILE A 649 24.67 -32.75 22.78
CA ILE A 649 23.75 -32.17 21.78
C ILE A 649 22.30 -32.53 22.11
N SER A 650 22.01 -33.81 22.38
CA SER A 650 20.65 -34.29 22.67
C SER A 650 20.07 -33.66 23.95
N LEU A 651 20.92 -33.36 24.94
CA LEU A 651 20.55 -32.70 26.19
C LEU A 651 20.45 -31.17 26.07
N GLY A 652 20.85 -30.59 24.92
CA GLY A 652 20.89 -29.15 24.73
C GLY A 652 22.04 -28.43 25.47
N GLN A 653 23.02 -29.17 25.99
CA GLN A 653 24.22 -28.63 26.65
C GLN A 653 25.28 -28.22 25.63
N ILE A 654 24.96 -27.19 24.85
CA ILE A 654 25.74 -26.81 23.66
C ILE A 654 27.13 -26.26 24.00
N LYS A 655 27.31 -25.61 25.16
CA LYS A 655 28.63 -25.12 25.61
C LYS A 655 29.64 -26.26 25.81
N GLU A 656 29.22 -27.34 26.44
CA GLU A 656 30.06 -28.53 26.64
C GLU A 656 30.27 -29.28 25.33
N ALA A 657 29.23 -29.42 24.51
CA ALA A 657 29.35 -29.98 23.16
C ALA A 657 30.36 -29.20 22.29
N ALA A 658 30.40 -27.87 22.38
CA ALA A 658 31.33 -27.03 21.63
C ALA A 658 32.79 -27.25 22.05
N ARG A 659 33.06 -27.45 23.35
CA ARG A 659 34.41 -27.80 23.84
C ARG A 659 34.87 -29.15 23.30
N ILE A 660 34.00 -30.15 23.36
CA ILE A 660 34.30 -31.50 22.83
C ILE A 660 34.51 -31.44 21.32
N ALA A 661 33.71 -30.66 20.60
CA ALA A 661 33.86 -30.49 19.16
C ALA A 661 35.23 -29.91 18.77
N VAL A 662 35.77 -28.95 19.53
CA VAL A 662 37.13 -28.43 19.31
C VAL A 662 38.19 -29.51 19.53
N ILE A 663 38.03 -30.34 20.56
CA ILE A 663 38.93 -31.46 20.84
C ILE A 663 38.88 -32.48 19.71
N MET A 664 37.68 -32.90 19.29
CA MET A 664 37.46 -33.82 18.17
C MET A 664 38.04 -33.27 16.87
N ALA A 665 37.81 -31.98 16.56
CA ALA A 665 38.38 -31.35 15.38
C ALA A 665 39.92 -31.31 15.41
N SER A 666 40.51 -31.09 16.59
CA SER A 666 41.97 -31.13 16.75
C SER A 666 42.52 -32.55 16.57
N ALA A 667 41.80 -33.58 17.04
CA ALA A 667 42.17 -34.97 16.80
C ALA A 667 42.12 -35.30 15.30
N GLU A 668 41.06 -34.88 14.61
CA GLU A 668 40.88 -35.04 13.16
C GLU A 668 41.95 -34.26 12.34
N GLN A 669 42.38 -33.09 12.82
CA GLN A 669 43.51 -32.34 12.24
C GLN A 669 44.82 -33.12 12.39
N ASN A 670 45.07 -33.71 13.56
CA ASN A 670 46.26 -34.51 13.82
C ASN A 670 46.27 -35.83 13.02
N SER A 671 45.10 -36.39 12.72
CA SER A 671 44.96 -37.53 11.81
C SER A 671 44.97 -37.15 10.33
N GLY A 672 45.04 -35.86 9.99
CA GLY A 672 45.10 -35.39 8.60
C GLY A 672 43.77 -35.44 7.84
N THR A 673 42.65 -35.67 8.54
CA THR A 673 41.28 -35.69 8.00
C THR A 673 40.64 -34.31 8.08
N TYR A 674 41.30 -33.31 7.48
CA TYR A 674 40.91 -31.89 7.56
C TYR A 674 39.49 -31.57 7.09
N LYS A 675 38.96 -32.32 6.10
CA LYS A 675 37.59 -32.15 5.62
C LYS A 675 36.56 -32.49 6.71
N LYS A 676 36.78 -33.57 7.46
CA LYS A 676 35.90 -33.96 8.58
C LYS A 676 35.96 -32.95 9.71
N ALA A 677 37.17 -32.52 10.08
CA ALA A 677 37.37 -31.45 11.08
C ALA A 677 36.62 -30.16 10.69
N LYS A 678 36.68 -29.75 9.41
CA LYS A 678 36.00 -28.55 8.91
C LYS A 678 34.48 -28.66 9.06
N LEU A 679 33.90 -29.78 8.63
CA LEU A 679 32.44 -29.98 8.69
C LEU A 679 31.93 -30.09 10.13
N LEU A 680 32.70 -30.73 11.03
CA LEU A 680 32.35 -30.83 12.44
C LEU A 680 32.33 -29.45 13.12
N LEU A 681 33.36 -28.63 12.89
CA LEU A 681 33.41 -27.26 13.41
C LEU A 681 32.32 -26.37 12.80
N LEU A 682 32.06 -26.50 11.49
CA LEU A 682 31.00 -25.77 10.81
C LEU A 682 29.61 -26.09 11.38
N GLY A 683 29.33 -27.37 11.62
CA GLY A 683 28.06 -27.81 12.23
C GLY A 683 27.86 -27.23 13.63
N MET A 684 28.92 -27.20 14.44
CA MET A 684 28.83 -26.59 15.78
C MET A 684 28.78 -25.07 15.76
N TYR A 685 29.48 -24.43 14.82
CA TYR A 685 29.40 -22.99 14.59
C TYR A 685 27.96 -22.58 14.25
N ALA A 686 27.30 -23.29 13.33
CA ALA A 686 25.92 -23.03 12.95
C ALA A 686 24.95 -23.18 14.13
N LYS A 687 25.10 -24.23 14.95
CA LYS A 687 24.28 -24.45 16.16
C LYS A 687 24.47 -23.37 17.23
N LEU A 688 25.70 -22.89 17.42
CA LEU A 688 25.98 -21.78 18.35
C LEU A 688 25.32 -20.48 17.88
N LYS A 689 25.39 -20.19 16.58
CA LYS A 689 24.77 -19.02 15.96
C LYS A 689 23.24 -19.07 16.04
N GLU A 690 22.62 -20.22 15.77
CA GLU A 690 21.17 -20.44 15.90
C GLU A 690 20.67 -20.15 17.32
N LYS A 691 21.46 -20.49 18.33
CA LYS A 691 21.13 -20.28 19.75
C LYS A 691 21.59 -18.94 20.31
N GLY A 692 22.12 -18.04 19.47
CA GLY A 692 22.60 -16.72 19.88
C GLY A 692 23.74 -16.75 20.90
N MET A 693 24.56 -17.80 20.92
CA MET A 693 25.66 -17.93 21.88
C MET A 693 26.99 -17.44 21.31
N LYS A 694 27.83 -16.83 22.15
CA LYS A 694 29.19 -16.40 21.79
C LYS A 694 30.02 -17.57 21.25
N ILE A 695 30.63 -17.35 20.09
CA ILE A 695 31.42 -18.37 19.40
C ILE A 695 32.85 -18.35 19.97
N PRO A 696 33.40 -19.49 20.41
CA PRO A 696 34.78 -19.54 20.88
C PRO A 696 35.77 -19.11 19.79
N ILE A 697 36.67 -18.16 20.11
CA ILE A 697 37.67 -17.63 19.16
C ILE A 697 38.56 -18.75 18.58
N GLY A 698 38.91 -19.75 19.39
CA GLY A 698 39.67 -20.91 18.94
C GLY A 698 38.95 -21.75 17.88
N MET A 699 37.61 -21.81 17.94
CA MET A 699 36.77 -22.51 16.97
C MET A 699 36.70 -21.74 15.65
N SER A 700 36.42 -20.43 15.68
CA SER A 700 36.34 -19.60 14.48
C SER A 700 37.69 -19.54 13.76
N HIS A 701 38.79 -19.36 14.49
CA HIS A 701 40.14 -19.37 13.94
C HIS A 701 40.50 -20.72 13.31
N SER A 702 40.19 -21.85 13.96
CA SER A 702 40.46 -23.18 13.41
C SER A 702 39.63 -23.47 12.16
N LEU A 703 38.36 -23.06 12.14
CA LEU A 703 37.48 -23.18 10.99
C LEU A 703 37.98 -22.35 9.80
N MET A 704 38.40 -21.10 10.05
CA MET A 704 38.99 -20.22 9.04
C MET A 704 40.25 -20.84 8.42
N LEU A 705 41.18 -21.38 9.22
CA LEU A 705 42.41 -22.01 8.72
C LEU A 705 42.12 -23.26 7.88
N LEU A 706 41.21 -24.13 8.33
CA LEU A 706 40.79 -25.32 7.58
C LEU A 706 40.11 -24.96 6.26
N HIS A 707 39.33 -23.87 6.26
CA HIS A 707 38.70 -23.36 5.05
C HIS A 707 39.71 -22.76 4.09
N SER A 708 40.66 -21.94 4.55
CA SER A 708 41.77 -21.43 3.73
C SER A 708 42.60 -22.55 3.08
N TYR A 709 42.88 -23.64 3.82
CA TYR A 709 43.53 -24.82 3.24
C TYR A 709 42.70 -25.49 2.15
N SER A 710 41.38 -25.57 2.33
CA SER A 710 40.47 -26.10 1.31
C SER A 710 40.40 -25.21 0.06
N LEU A 711 40.35 -23.88 0.26
CA LEU A 711 40.30 -22.89 -0.81
C LEU A 711 41.59 -22.83 -1.63
N ALA A 712 42.75 -23.00 -1.00
CA ALA A 712 44.01 -23.09 -1.71
C ALA A 712 43.96 -24.18 -2.80
N LYS A 713 43.50 -25.39 -2.44
CA LYS A 713 43.36 -26.50 -3.39
C LYS A 713 42.35 -26.19 -4.51
N LEU A 714 41.25 -25.51 -4.18
CA LEU A 714 40.22 -25.11 -5.15
C LEU A 714 40.77 -24.10 -6.17
N HIS A 715 41.45 -23.05 -5.71
CA HIS A 715 42.04 -22.03 -6.59
C HIS A 715 43.16 -22.59 -7.46
N MET A 716 43.97 -23.53 -6.94
CA MET A 716 44.95 -24.27 -7.74
C MET A 716 44.31 -25.01 -8.92
N GLN A 717 43.15 -25.65 -8.70
CA GLN A 717 42.43 -26.37 -9.76
C GLN A 717 41.83 -25.42 -10.81
N ARG A 718 41.47 -24.20 -10.41
CA ARG A 718 40.94 -23.15 -11.30
C ARG A 718 42.01 -22.35 -12.04
N GLY A 719 43.29 -22.57 -11.74
CA GLY A 719 44.42 -21.83 -12.33
C GLY A 719 44.66 -20.44 -11.74
N ASP A 720 43.96 -20.05 -10.66
CA ASP A 720 44.17 -18.78 -9.97
C ASP A 720 45.32 -18.92 -8.94
N HIS A 721 46.55 -18.87 -9.45
CA HIS A 721 47.76 -19.07 -8.67
C HIS A 721 47.96 -17.99 -7.59
N MET A 722 47.46 -16.77 -7.80
CA MET A 722 47.62 -15.67 -6.83
C MET A 722 46.74 -15.89 -5.59
N LYS A 723 45.44 -16.15 -5.75
CA LYS A 723 44.54 -16.46 -4.61
C LYS A 723 44.99 -17.71 -3.87
N SER A 724 45.40 -18.74 -4.61
CA SER A 724 45.98 -19.98 -4.07
C SER A 724 47.21 -19.69 -3.19
N ALA A 725 48.19 -18.96 -3.71
CA ALA A 725 49.43 -18.64 -3.00
C ALA A 725 49.17 -17.85 -1.72
N ARG A 726 48.30 -16.84 -1.76
CA ARG A 726 47.93 -16.04 -0.56
C ARG A 726 47.25 -16.89 0.52
N MET A 727 46.35 -17.82 0.15
CA MET A 727 45.74 -18.75 1.11
C MET A 727 46.77 -19.73 1.71
N LEU A 728 47.69 -20.23 0.89
CA LEU A 728 48.77 -21.10 1.35
C LEU A 728 49.72 -20.39 2.30
N ILE A 729 50.05 -19.11 2.07
CA ILE A 729 50.86 -18.30 3.00
C ILE A 729 50.19 -18.22 4.38
N ARG A 730 48.86 -17.99 4.43
CA ARG A 730 48.10 -17.96 5.69
C ARG A 730 48.18 -19.29 6.44
N VAL A 731 48.05 -20.40 5.72
CA VAL A 731 48.13 -21.76 6.29
C VAL A 731 49.57 -22.09 6.71
N SER A 732 50.58 -21.70 5.94
CA SER A 732 52.00 -21.94 6.26
C SER A 732 52.48 -21.17 7.49
N ASN A 733 51.87 -20.03 7.79
CA ASN A 733 52.14 -19.31 9.04
C ASN A 733 51.57 -20.05 10.27
N ASN A 734 50.64 -21.00 10.08
CA ASN A 734 49.95 -21.75 11.13
C ASN A 734 50.17 -23.29 11.02
N LEU A 735 51.37 -23.72 10.62
CA LEU A 735 51.70 -25.13 10.36
C LEU A 735 51.47 -26.08 11.54
N ASN A 736 51.52 -25.58 12.77
CA ASN A 736 51.26 -26.37 13.99
C ASN A 736 49.86 -27.03 13.99
N LYS A 737 48.92 -26.51 13.19
CA LYS A 737 47.57 -27.07 13.03
C LYS A 737 47.46 -28.12 11.91
N PHE A 738 48.53 -28.36 11.16
CA PHE A 738 48.57 -29.28 10.01
C PHE A 738 49.78 -30.23 10.06
N PRO A 739 49.98 -30.99 11.16
CA PRO A 739 51.23 -31.72 11.40
C PRO A 739 51.51 -32.84 10.39
N ARG A 740 50.48 -33.44 9.76
CA ARG A 740 50.68 -34.50 8.75
C ARG A 740 51.05 -33.95 7.37
N HIS A 741 50.63 -32.73 7.04
CA HIS A 741 50.79 -32.15 5.70
C HIS A 741 51.78 -30.97 5.70
N ASP A 742 52.55 -30.79 6.78
CA ASP A 742 53.50 -29.69 6.99
C ASP A 742 54.45 -29.47 5.79
N VAL A 743 55.14 -30.52 5.36
CA VAL A 743 56.09 -30.52 4.23
C VAL A 743 55.37 -30.31 2.90
N GLN A 744 54.20 -30.92 2.73
CA GLN A 744 53.40 -30.81 1.50
C GLN A 744 52.85 -29.38 1.32
N ILE A 745 52.35 -28.76 2.39
CA ILE A 745 51.87 -27.39 2.42
C ILE A 745 53.03 -26.43 2.10
N LEU A 746 54.17 -26.56 2.76
CA LEU A 746 55.33 -25.71 2.48
C LEU A 746 55.84 -25.87 1.04
N THR A 747 55.92 -27.11 0.53
CA THR A 747 56.36 -27.37 -0.84
C THR A 747 55.41 -26.76 -1.87
N THR A 748 54.09 -26.91 -1.67
CA THR A 748 53.08 -26.30 -2.55
C THR A 748 53.10 -24.78 -2.46
N THR A 749 53.28 -24.21 -1.27
CA THR A 749 53.41 -22.76 -1.05
C THR A 749 54.58 -22.19 -1.86
N VAL A 750 55.76 -22.82 -1.84
CA VAL A 750 56.93 -22.35 -2.60
C VAL A 750 56.65 -22.29 -4.10
N PHE A 751 56.09 -23.34 -4.68
CA PHE A 751 55.85 -23.40 -6.12
C PHE A 751 54.70 -22.50 -6.56
N GLU A 752 53.61 -22.41 -5.79
CA GLU A 752 52.49 -21.54 -6.12
C GLU A 752 52.87 -20.06 -5.98
N CYS A 753 53.60 -19.67 -4.93
CA CYS A 753 54.15 -18.32 -4.81
C CYS A 753 55.08 -17.98 -5.97
N GLN A 754 55.92 -18.92 -6.43
CA GLN A 754 56.80 -18.70 -7.59
C GLN A 754 56.00 -18.49 -8.89
N LYS A 755 54.92 -19.24 -9.11
CA LYS A 755 54.03 -19.05 -10.28
C LYS A 755 53.26 -17.74 -10.22
N ALA A 756 52.87 -17.30 -9.02
CA ALA A 756 52.15 -16.06 -8.78
C ALA A 756 53.04 -14.80 -8.79
N GLY A 757 54.37 -14.95 -8.93
CA GLY A 757 55.31 -13.81 -8.86
C GLY A 757 55.60 -13.30 -7.44
N LEU A 758 55.16 -14.02 -6.40
CA LEU A 758 55.40 -13.71 -4.98
C LEU A 758 56.77 -14.24 -4.51
N TYR A 759 57.85 -13.68 -5.06
CA TYR A 759 59.19 -14.27 -4.91
C TYR A 759 59.78 -14.16 -3.50
N ILE A 760 59.49 -13.09 -2.74
CA ILE A 760 59.96 -12.95 -1.35
C ILE A 760 59.23 -13.96 -0.46
N SER A 761 57.91 -14.09 -0.62
CA SER A 761 57.09 -15.09 0.09
C SER A 761 57.49 -16.54 -0.25
N ALA A 762 57.83 -16.81 -1.51
CA ALA A 762 58.36 -18.09 -1.97
C ALA A 762 59.72 -18.38 -1.32
N HIS A 763 60.62 -17.40 -1.27
CA HIS A 763 61.93 -17.54 -0.64
C HIS A 763 61.80 -17.80 0.88
N LYS A 764 60.95 -17.05 1.58
CA LYS A 764 60.70 -17.23 3.03
C LYS A 764 60.22 -18.66 3.34
N SER A 765 59.27 -19.16 2.55
CA SER A 765 58.74 -20.53 2.69
C SER A 765 59.79 -21.59 2.33
N ALA A 766 60.61 -21.33 1.31
CA ALA A 766 61.69 -22.22 0.89
C ALA A 766 62.80 -22.32 1.94
N VAL A 767 63.17 -21.21 2.60
CA VAL A 767 64.11 -21.20 3.73
C VAL A 767 63.56 -22.01 4.90
N MET A 768 62.27 -21.87 5.22
CA MET A 768 61.62 -22.66 6.28
C MET A 768 61.64 -24.16 5.97
N LEU A 769 61.36 -24.54 4.72
CA LEU A 769 61.37 -25.93 4.25
C LEU A 769 62.78 -26.56 4.26
N MET A 770 63.83 -25.73 4.18
CA MET A 770 65.23 -26.18 4.18
C MET A 770 65.81 -26.43 5.57
N ARG A 771 65.06 -26.17 6.64
CA ARG A 771 65.42 -26.56 8.01
C ARG A 771 65.58 -28.10 8.11
N PRO A 772 66.47 -28.61 8.99
CA PRO A 772 66.80 -30.05 9.07
C PRO A 772 65.57 -30.95 9.26
N GLU A 773 64.59 -30.47 10.03
CA GLU A 773 63.33 -31.16 10.37
C GLU A 773 62.47 -31.50 9.14
N TYR A 774 62.36 -30.58 8.19
CA TYR A 774 61.50 -30.72 7.00
C TYR A 774 62.27 -31.23 5.79
N ARG A 775 63.57 -30.88 5.67
CA ARG A 775 64.44 -31.26 4.56
C ARG A 775 64.64 -32.76 4.42
N SER A 776 64.56 -33.52 5.51
CA SER A 776 64.66 -34.99 5.53
C SER A 776 63.43 -35.68 4.97
N LYS A 777 62.24 -35.07 5.14
CA LYS A 777 60.94 -35.56 4.68
C LYS A 777 60.56 -35.10 3.25
N LEU A 778 61.35 -34.19 2.67
CA LEU A 778 61.11 -33.63 1.34
C LEU A 778 61.51 -34.60 0.22
N ASP A 779 60.64 -34.76 -0.79
CA ASP A 779 60.93 -35.59 -1.96
C ASP A 779 62.17 -35.08 -2.73
N PRO A 780 63.15 -35.95 -3.05
CA PRO A 780 64.38 -35.59 -3.75
C PRO A 780 64.14 -34.89 -5.11
N LYS A 781 63.00 -35.10 -5.76
CA LYS A 781 62.63 -34.45 -7.03
C LYS A 781 62.53 -32.93 -6.93
N TYR A 782 62.05 -32.40 -5.80
CA TYR A 782 61.84 -30.96 -5.61
C TYR A 782 63.02 -30.28 -4.91
N LYS A 783 63.87 -31.05 -4.22
CA LYS A 783 64.99 -30.57 -3.41
C LYS A 783 65.95 -29.64 -4.17
N ARG A 784 66.39 -30.03 -5.38
CA ARG A 784 67.28 -29.20 -6.22
C ARG A 784 66.63 -27.89 -6.68
N LYS A 785 65.32 -27.91 -6.97
CA LYS A 785 64.59 -26.72 -7.40
C LYS A 785 64.43 -25.72 -6.26
N ILE A 786 64.08 -26.19 -5.07
CA ILE A 786 63.94 -25.36 -3.86
C ILE A 786 65.30 -24.79 -3.43
N GLU A 787 66.38 -25.57 -3.50
CA GLU A 787 67.73 -25.09 -3.25
C GLU A 787 68.13 -23.93 -4.17
N ASN A 788 67.75 -24.00 -5.45
CA ASN A 788 68.01 -22.91 -6.40
C ASN A 788 67.20 -21.64 -6.08
N ILE A 789 65.97 -21.77 -5.60
CA ILE A 789 65.12 -20.64 -5.17
C ILE A 789 65.69 -19.96 -3.91
N VAL A 790 66.25 -20.75 -2.98
CA VAL A 790 66.92 -20.19 -1.80
C VAL A 790 68.23 -19.49 -2.18
N ARG A 791 68.98 -20.01 -3.16
CA ARG A 791 70.23 -19.38 -3.62
C ARG A 791 70.01 -18.10 -4.44
N LYS A 792 68.96 -18.04 -5.25
CA LYS A 792 68.66 -16.90 -6.13
C LYS A 792 67.51 -16.07 -5.55
N TYR A 793 67.83 -15.23 -4.58
CA TYR A 793 66.87 -14.28 -4.01
C TYR A 793 66.48 -13.21 -5.04
N GLN A 794 65.18 -13.06 -5.32
CA GLN A 794 64.64 -12.01 -6.16
C GLN A 794 63.90 -11.01 -5.29
N LYS A 795 64.17 -9.71 -5.48
CA LYS A 795 63.59 -8.62 -4.68
C LYS A 795 62.31 -8.02 -5.27
N ASN A 796 61.92 -8.44 -6.48
CA ASN A 796 60.71 -7.93 -7.12
C ASN A 796 59.53 -8.76 -6.60
N GLU A 797 58.65 -8.17 -5.80
CA GLU A 797 57.33 -8.73 -5.44
C GLU A 797 56.35 -7.56 -5.48
N GLU A 798 55.21 -7.74 -6.13
CA GLU A 798 54.17 -6.71 -6.16
C GLU A 798 53.56 -6.55 -4.76
N GLU A 799 53.42 -5.29 -4.33
CA GLU A 799 52.77 -4.97 -3.07
C GLU A 799 51.31 -5.42 -3.10
N GLU A 800 50.81 -5.87 -1.95
CA GLU A 800 49.43 -6.31 -1.84
C GLU A 800 48.48 -5.12 -1.95
N ILE A 801 47.40 -5.30 -2.71
CA ILE A 801 46.33 -4.31 -2.81
C ILE A 801 45.68 -4.14 -1.44
N ASN A 802 45.59 -2.89 -0.99
CA ASN A 802 44.83 -2.54 0.20
C ASN A 802 43.39 -2.25 -0.18
N THR A 803 42.47 -2.74 0.63
CA THR A 803 41.03 -2.53 0.49
C THR A 803 40.46 -2.00 1.80
N PRO A 804 39.38 -1.20 1.76
CA PRO A 804 38.88 -0.52 2.95
C PRO A 804 38.27 -1.51 3.93
N CYS A 805 38.59 -1.34 5.21
CA CYS A 805 38.03 -2.11 6.31
C CYS A 805 36.49 -1.92 6.38
N PRO A 806 35.69 -3.00 6.51
CA PRO A 806 34.23 -2.91 6.56
C PRO A 806 33.69 -2.17 7.79
N TYR A 807 34.52 -1.91 8.81
CA TYR A 807 34.10 -1.28 10.06
C TYR A 807 34.60 0.16 10.24
N CYS A 808 35.86 0.44 9.87
CA CYS A 808 36.46 1.77 10.07
C CYS A 808 36.97 2.41 8.77
N GLU A 809 36.74 1.78 7.62
CA GLU A 809 37.08 2.29 6.28
C GLU A 809 38.59 2.55 6.03
N VAL A 810 39.46 2.27 7.00
CA VAL A 810 40.91 2.31 6.83
C VAL A 810 41.36 1.18 5.90
N ASP A 811 42.24 1.52 4.95
CA ASP A 811 42.83 0.58 4.01
C ASP A 811 43.69 -0.48 4.73
N VAL A 812 43.31 -1.74 4.57
CA VAL A 812 44.00 -2.92 5.13
C VAL A 812 44.35 -3.85 3.97
N PRO A 813 45.48 -4.59 4.01
CA PRO A 813 45.77 -5.60 2.98
C PRO A 813 44.62 -6.59 2.82
N GLN A 814 44.19 -6.87 1.58
CA GLN A 814 43.00 -7.69 1.28
C GLN A 814 43.01 -9.08 1.94
N THR A 815 44.18 -9.67 2.23
CA THR A 815 44.31 -10.97 2.89
C THR A 815 44.35 -10.92 4.42
N ASN A 816 44.53 -9.74 5.01
CA ASN A 816 44.52 -9.58 6.46
C ASN A 816 43.07 -9.62 6.98
N LEU A 817 42.83 -10.48 7.97
CA LEU A 817 41.52 -10.68 8.60
C LEU A 817 41.42 -10.01 9.98
N TYR A 818 42.35 -9.12 10.29
CA TYR A 818 42.38 -8.37 11.54
C TYR A 818 42.79 -6.94 11.21
N CYS A 819 42.00 -5.97 11.66
CA CYS A 819 42.31 -4.55 11.48
C CYS A 819 43.02 -4.03 12.74
N GLU A 820 44.24 -3.52 12.58
CA GLU A 820 44.99 -2.95 13.70
C GLU A 820 44.38 -1.65 14.23
N HIS A 821 43.60 -0.94 13.41
CA HIS A 821 42.96 0.32 13.78
C HIS A 821 41.72 0.11 14.66
N CYS A 822 40.75 -0.69 14.20
CA CYS A 822 39.51 -0.95 14.96
C CYS A 822 39.58 -2.18 15.86
N LYS A 823 40.68 -2.93 15.84
CA LYS A 823 40.94 -4.16 16.65
C LYS A 823 39.89 -5.27 16.48
N TYR A 824 39.07 -5.20 15.44
CA TYR A 824 38.09 -6.22 15.11
C TYR A 824 38.67 -7.27 14.14
N SER A 825 38.23 -8.52 14.32
CA SER A 825 38.40 -9.57 13.31
C SER A 825 37.47 -9.27 12.14
N LEU A 826 38.03 -9.14 10.95
CA LEU A 826 37.29 -8.84 9.75
C LEU A 826 36.63 -10.11 9.19
N PRO A 827 35.36 -10.04 8.77
CA PRO A 827 34.69 -11.17 8.14
C PRO A 827 35.35 -11.44 6.78
N TYR A 828 35.45 -12.71 6.40
CA TYR A 828 36.13 -13.13 5.19
C TYR A 828 35.19 -13.74 4.17
N CYS A 829 35.48 -13.51 2.89
CA CYS A 829 34.77 -14.11 1.78
C CYS A 829 35.06 -15.61 1.74
N ILE A 830 34.03 -16.45 1.83
CA ILE A 830 34.19 -17.92 1.76
C ILE A 830 34.67 -18.44 0.40
N ILE A 831 34.78 -17.60 -0.63
CA ILE A 831 35.27 -17.99 -1.96
C ILE A 831 36.73 -17.59 -2.15
N THR A 832 37.06 -16.32 -1.93
CA THR A 832 38.42 -15.80 -2.14
C THR A 832 39.31 -16.00 -0.91
N GLY A 833 38.72 -16.03 0.28
CA GLY A 833 39.42 -16.03 1.56
C GLY A 833 39.92 -14.66 2.02
N TYR A 834 39.64 -13.60 1.26
CA TYR A 834 39.99 -12.20 1.57
C TYR A 834 38.97 -11.59 2.53
N HIS A 835 39.32 -10.49 3.22
CA HIS A 835 38.32 -9.77 4.02
C HIS A 835 37.25 -9.15 3.11
N LEU A 836 36.05 -8.95 3.65
CA LEU A 836 34.92 -8.38 2.92
C LEU A 836 34.97 -6.86 2.92
N ILE A 837 34.47 -6.28 1.83
CA ILE A 837 34.26 -4.84 1.66
C ILE A 837 32.76 -4.58 1.77
N ASN A 838 32.38 -3.40 2.30
CA ASN A 838 30.98 -2.99 2.34
C ASN A 838 30.45 -2.79 0.91
N ASN A 839 29.20 -3.22 0.66
CA ASN A 839 28.52 -3.26 -0.63
C ASN A 839 28.96 -4.44 -1.54
N GLY A 840 28.00 -5.28 -1.92
CA GLY A 840 28.24 -6.48 -2.73
C GLY A 840 28.58 -7.73 -1.92
N VAL A 841 27.97 -7.92 -0.74
CA VAL A 841 28.09 -9.13 0.07
C VAL A 841 26.84 -10.00 -0.09
N ALA A 842 27.06 -11.31 -0.17
CA ALA A 842 26.00 -12.31 -0.21
C ALA A 842 26.23 -13.39 0.86
N LEU A 843 25.16 -13.84 1.49
CA LEU A 843 25.15 -14.97 2.41
C LEU A 843 24.71 -16.24 1.68
N CYS A 844 25.37 -17.34 2.03
CA CYS A 844 24.92 -18.67 1.65
C CYS A 844 23.58 -18.99 2.35
N PRO A 845 22.51 -19.42 1.65
CA PRO A 845 21.23 -19.74 2.28
C PRO A 845 21.32 -20.93 3.25
N LYS A 846 22.26 -21.85 3.02
CA LYS A 846 22.41 -23.08 3.83
C LYS A 846 23.31 -22.91 5.05
N CYS A 847 24.46 -22.23 4.91
CA CYS A 847 25.40 -22.07 6.03
C CYS A 847 25.50 -20.64 6.58
N GLN A 848 24.82 -19.67 5.97
CA GLN A 848 24.81 -18.26 6.39
C GLN A 848 26.19 -17.61 6.54
N PHE A 849 27.20 -18.15 5.86
CA PHE A 849 28.53 -17.53 5.78
C PHE A 849 28.58 -16.52 4.63
N PRO A 850 29.30 -15.40 4.81
CA PRO A 850 29.36 -14.33 3.83
C PRO A 850 30.41 -14.57 2.73
N GLY A 851 30.11 -14.03 1.55
CA GLY A 851 31.00 -14.01 0.39
C GLY A 851 30.80 -12.74 -0.43
N MET A 852 31.80 -12.33 -1.20
CA MET A 852 31.65 -11.26 -2.19
C MET A 852 30.71 -11.76 -3.29
N LEU A 853 29.60 -11.05 -3.54
CA LEU A 853 28.52 -11.45 -4.46
C LEU A 853 29.05 -11.80 -5.85
N SER A 854 29.93 -10.97 -6.42
CA SER A 854 30.51 -11.19 -7.75
C SER A 854 31.31 -12.49 -7.85
N GLU A 855 32.16 -12.75 -6.86
CA GLU A 855 32.97 -13.98 -6.79
C GLU A 855 32.13 -15.20 -6.40
N PHE A 856 31.08 -15.02 -5.59
CA PHE A 856 30.19 -16.09 -5.18
C PHE A 856 29.33 -16.57 -6.35
N SER A 857 28.68 -15.66 -7.07
CA SER A 857 27.92 -15.97 -8.28
C SER A 857 28.80 -16.63 -9.35
N ARG A 858 30.01 -16.11 -9.59
CA ARG A 858 30.98 -16.72 -10.52
C ARG A 858 31.45 -18.10 -10.08
N SER A 859 31.58 -18.35 -8.78
CA SER A 859 31.97 -19.67 -8.27
C SER A 859 30.86 -20.70 -8.45
N LEU A 860 29.59 -20.30 -8.31
CA LEU A 860 28.43 -21.20 -8.42
C LEU A 860 28.13 -21.59 -9.87
N THR A 861 28.48 -20.78 -10.86
CA THR A 861 28.35 -21.17 -12.28
C THR A 861 29.28 -22.33 -12.65
N ILE A 862 30.41 -22.48 -11.95
CA ILE A 862 31.42 -23.53 -12.21
C ILE A 862 31.10 -24.80 -11.42
N ASP A 863 31.07 -24.72 -10.09
CA ASP A 863 31.03 -25.92 -9.23
C ASP A 863 29.64 -26.23 -8.65
N LYS A 864 28.64 -25.34 -8.85
CA LYS A 864 27.26 -25.42 -8.32
C LYS A 864 27.13 -25.69 -6.82
N THR A 865 28.22 -25.62 -6.07
CA THR A 865 28.31 -25.98 -4.66
C THR A 865 29.02 -24.89 -3.87
N CYS A 866 28.59 -24.67 -2.62
CA CYS A 866 29.25 -23.73 -1.73
C CYS A 866 30.57 -24.33 -1.18
N PRO A 867 31.73 -23.66 -1.30
CA PRO A 867 33.01 -24.19 -0.78
C PRO A 867 33.06 -24.39 0.74
N MET A 868 32.21 -23.70 1.50
CA MET A 868 32.15 -23.79 2.95
C MET A 868 31.41 -25.04 3.42
N CYS A 869 30.12 -25.17 3.06
CA CYS A 869 29.26 -26.28 3.49
C CYS A 869 29.13 -27.43 2.49
N LEU A 870 29.69 -27.29 1.29
CA LEU A 870 29.66 -28.29 0.21
C LEU A 870 28.25 -28.66 -0.29
N SER A 871 27.25 -27.85 0.04
CA SER A 871 25.88 -28.06 -0.42
C SER A 871 25.66 -27.44 -1.80
N GLU A 872 24.84 -28.09 -2.63
CA GLU A 872 24.39 -27.56 -3.92
C GLU A 872 23.48 -26.34 -3.72
N ILE A 873 23.82 -25.23 -4.36
CA ILE A 873 23.14 -23.93 -4.26
C ILE A 873 23.16 -23.27 -5.64
N SER A 874 22.02 -22.68 -6.04
CA SER A 874 21.92 -21.88 -7.26
C SER A 874 22.28 -20.41 -6.99
N SER A 875 22.71 -19.69 -8.03
CA SER A 875 23.08 -18.27 -7.89
C SER A 875 21.89 -17.36 -7.53
N SER A 876 20.66 -17.76 -7.86
CA SER A 876 19.43 -17.05 -7.52
C SER A 876 18.99 -17.20 -6.06
N GLU A 877 19.53 -18.18 -5.32
CA GLU A 877 19.20 -18.42 -3.91
C GLU A 877 20.13 -17.66 -2.94
N LEU A 878 21.07 -16.85 -3.46
CA LEU A 878 21.97 -16.06 -2.62
C LEU A 878 21.23 -14.91 -1.94
N ILE A 879 21.51 -14.69 -0.65
CA ILE A 879 20.87 -13.63 0.14
C ILE A 879 21.81 -12.42 0.17
N GLU A 880 21.47 -11.34 -0.53
CA GLU A 880 22.27 -10.11 -0.54
C GLU A 880 22.13 -9.35 0.78
N VAL A 881 23.25 -8.84 1.30
CA VAL A 881 23.31 -8.10 2.57
C VAL A 881 24.24 -6.89 2.41
N GLU A 882 23.85 -5.75 2.96
CA GLU A 882 24.62 -4.50 2.89
C GLU A 882 25.86 -4.51 3.79
N LYS A 883 25.73 -5.03 5.03
CA LYS A 883 26.80 -5.08 6.04
C LYS A 883 26.78 -6.36 6.86
N VAL A 884 27.97 -6.86 7.20
CA VAL A 884 28.14 -8.02 8.10
C VAL A 884 28.64 -7.52 9.46
N HIS A 885 27.80 -7.66 10.49
CA HIS A 885 28.16 -7.26 11.86
C HIS A 885 29.34 -8.09 12.42
N PRO A 886 30.17 -7.51 13.30
CA PRO A 886 31.26 -8.25 13.95
C PRO A 886 30.74 -9.43 14.78
N GLU A 887 31.41 -10.58 14.70
CA GLU A 887 31.00 -11.83 15.39
C GLU A 887 31.08 -11.77 16.94
N ASN A 888 31.54 -10.65 17.52
CA ASN A 888 31.72 -10.40 18.96
C ASN A 888 31.13 -9.05 19.43
N PHE A 889 30.10 -8.53 18.75
CA PHE A 889 29.45 -7.28 19.18
C PHE A 889 28.66 -7.51 20.48
N ASP A 890 29.07 -6.88 21.57
CA ASP A 890 28.27 -6.78 22.80
C ASP A 890 27.36 -5.54 22.67
N GLU A 891 26.06 -5.68 22.92
CA GLU A 891 25.04 -4.62 22.77
C GLU A 891 25.22 -3.39 23.71
N GLU A 892 26.28 -3.35 24.51
CA GLU A 892 26.55 -2.27 25.49
C GLU A 892 27.41 -1.10 24.95
N ASP A 893 28.02 -1.20 23.77
CA ASP A 893 28.86 -0.12 23.19
C ASP A 893 28.11 0.71 22.13
N THR A 894 27.02 1.36 22.53
CA THR A 894 26.25 2.30 21.69
C THR A 894 26.70 3.76 21.90
N THR A 895 27.88 4.15 21.42
CA THR A 895 28.26 5.59 21.35
C THR A 895 28.99 6.00 20.06
N LEU A 896 28.80 5.30 18.94
CA LEU A 896 29.37 5.68 17.64
C LEU A 896 28.38 5.42 16.50
N SER A 897 27.25 6.14 16.46
CA SER A 897 26.46 6.39 15.23
C SER A 897 25.20 7.24 15.46
N THR A 898 25.33 8.46 15.99
CA THR A 898 24.26 9.49 15.87
C THR A 898 24.85 10.88 15.71
N THR A 899 25.41 11.17 14.55
CA THR A 899 25.55 12.54 14.02
C THR A 899 25.40 12.46 12.51
N ASN A 900 24.23 12.89 12.01
CA ASN A 900 23.93 13.42 10.66
C ASN A 900 22.51 13.03 10.23
N LYS A 901 21.51 13.68 10.83
CA LYS A 901 20.22 13.98 10.20
C LYS A 901 19.74 15.32 10.74
N ASN A 902 20.09 16.38 10.03
CA ASN A 902 19.40 17.66 9.93
C ASN A 902 20.07 18.39 8.76
N ASP A 903 19.43 18.33 7.59
CA ASP A 903 19.44 19.31 6.49
C ASP A 903 18.80 18.67 5.25
N ALA A 904 17.47 18.80 5.15
CA ALA A 904 16.64 18.83 3.94
C ALA A 904 15.19 19.14 4.35
#